data_AF-A0A3F2V025-F1
#
_entry.id   AF-A0A3F2V025-F1
#
_cell.length_a   1.000
_cell.length_b   1.000
_cell.length_c   1.000
_cell.angle_alpha   90.00
_cell.angle_beta   90.00
_cell.angle_gamma   90.00
#
_symmetry.space_group_name_H-M   'P 1'
#
loop_
_entity.id
_entity.type
_entity.pdbx_description
1 polymer ?
#
loop_
_entity_poly.entity_id
_entity_poly.type
_entity_poly.pdbx_seq_one_letter_code
_entity_poly.pdbx_strand_id
1 'polypeptide(L)'
;MKNGLRISLFALSFSLAGQLSAQSVCSVQYDTVNQWPSGSTQSAQQRVVITNHGDRVEAWKLQWEFDQQQEIKQLWGGNLTQQGQQVTVTNTTYNNRLSNGSTADFGFIVNNHEGTTPATFYFNGQACGEEPDQPTDPTPDPTPDPTPDPTPDPSPDPTPVDGAWGLNNSKSVFNFLTAKSTHTVEVMTLNKLQGSVAKDGSATLAIDLNGLQTGIDIRNERMRNFLFETNLLPMLYYNVKLDTSGFEAMATGSTAIKSLGGALTLHGVKKAINAEVLIVKTDANNVSVSTLEPVIVNSADFDLNAGIETLRTIANLTHISNTVPVYFRLTFSRDGNAEVVTTPAQPAMPASLTGTNLLNQGLLTWQDSSDNETGFLVRKLNALGAWETLTSVEKDINTLSNLVLLDGNNQYKVIALNGSVPSPASPIASIEYGGDPDPTDPTDPTDPTDPTDPTDPTDPTDPTDPTDPTGPTDPTDPEPEPEVTGKALYDKQCARCHGANANGNPIGIPLNKETDLATFVDYIEVAMPAGNAAACDADCAALIGQYIQSTFWSAEPDEPLADEIPGPRQLNLLSRYQYNNTVNDLLGLNVNAVYNFPVEAKINGYDNNAANNVVSSRHISEYMNAAESLAQQAVNQKADQLIQCDAQQENCRRSFVQDFGRKAFRRALSNDEVNTYTELFGSESAPADGLKLVIRSMLMSPHFLYISEMGTQDGNSYRLTQYEIASMLSYIFWGTMPDNALLQTAQNNQLSSPEQIKTAARRLLTNNRARKHMGHFVEQWLEADRGNVGSKDPAVFPRFNDNVRDAMDAEMKAFFNHVVFESTQQFDELFTADYVFANSTLATYYGMGGVTGNQMQMVADSSGNRGGLLTLGAVMAAHGHSNETAPIPRGKFVRRKIMCQDLPDPPVDLDTSFPDPDPSLTTREKFAARTSNPECQDCHKYLNGVGFGFEAFDGAGAFRTTDNGKAVDSSGVILGMASLGGSDQTSYYGAREMQQALAESENTKACMARQFYRFARGYSDGNSDRNTLNNLTALFEQSEYNLQEMMISVTQLQTFTLRRNQ
;
A
#
# COMPACT_ATOMS: atom_id res chain seq x y z
N MET A 1 -43.72 -37.54 -53.55
CA MET A 1 -43.66 -39.01 -53.64
C MET A 1 -42.36 -39.43 -52.97
N LYS A 2 -42.26 -40.23 -51.90
CA LYS A 2 -43.17 -41.05 -51.07
C LYS A 2 -42.56 -40.99 -49.65
N ASN A 3 -43.32 -40.56 -48.65
CA ASN A 3 -44.00 -41.39 -47.63
C ASN A 3 -43.03 -42.09 -46.65
N GLY A 4 -43.20 -42.03 -45.34
CA GLY A 4 -44.38 -41.58 -44.61
C GLY A 4 -44.23 -41.63 -43.09
N LEU A 5 -45.17 -40.91 -42.49
CA LEU A 5 -45.56 -40.82 -41.10
C LEU A 5 -45.99 -42.19 -40.53
N ARG A 6 -45.48 -42.58 -39.35
CA ARG A 6 -46.24 -43.39 -38.38
C ARG A 6 -45.87 -43.04 -36.93
N ILE A 7 -46.93 -42.66 -36.23
CA ILE A 7 -47.12 -42.49 -34.80
C ILE A 7 -46.83 -43.80 -34.05
N SER A 8 -46.16 -43.72 -32.90
CA SER A 8 -46.39 -44.63 -31.77
C SER A 8 -46.01 -43.94 -30.46
N LEU A 9 -47.04 -43.66 -29.66
CA LEU A 9 -46.94 -43.48 -28.22
C LEU A 9 -46.27 -44.72 -27.62
N PHE A 10 -45.16 -44.54 -26.92
CA PHE A 10 -44.72 -45.44 -25.87
C PHE A 10 -44.38 -44.60 -24.65
N ALA A 11 -45.27 -44.66 -23.67
CA ALA A 11 -44.96 -44.28 -22.30
C ALA A 11 -43.89 -45.26 -21.79
N LEU A 12 -42.68 -44.77 -21.56
CA LEU A 12 -41.73 -45.39 -20.64
C LEU A 12 -41.47 -44.38 -19.53
N SER A 13 -42.17 -44.60 -18.43
CA SER A 13 -41.75 -44.22 -17.08
C SER A 13 -40.34 -44.76 -16.83
N PHE A 14 -39.34 -43.91 -16.98
CA PHE A 14 -38.05 -44.06 -16.31
C PHE A 14 -38.01 -43.04 -15.19
N SER A 15 -38.27 -43.53 -13.99
CA SER A 15 -37.86 -42.88 -12.74
C SER A 15 -36.34 -42.80 -12.77
N LEU A 16 -35.77 -41.69 -13.25
CA LEU A 16 -34.46 -41.28 -12.75
C LEU A 16 -34.72 -40.64 -11.39
N ALA A 17 -34.69 -41.47 -10.35
CA ALA A 17 -34.17 -41.01 -9.08
C ALA A 17 -32.75 -40.51 -9.37
N GLY A 18 -32.59 -39.20 -9.56
CA GLY A 18 -31.29 -38.59 -9.41
C GLY A 18 -30.87 -38.88 -7.98
N GLN A 19 -29.95 -39.81 -7.80
CA GLN A 19 -29.21 -39.93 -6.55
C GLN A 19 -28.62 -38.55 -6.29
N LEU A 20 -29.11 -37.86 -5.26
CA LEU A 20 -28.33 -36.81 -4.62
C LEU A 20 -27.07 -37.50 -4.10
N SER A 21 -25.97 -37.43 -4.86
CA SER A 21 -24.67 -37.87 -4.35
C SER A 21 -24.28 -36.93 -3.21
N ALA A 22 -24.00 -37.47 -2.03
CA ALA A 22 -23.38 -36.70 -0.97
C ALA A 22 -22.04 -36.13 -1.49
N GLN A 23 -21.88 -34.80 -1.40
CA GLN A 23 -20.67 -34.12 -1.87
C GLN A 23 -19.50 -34.49 -0.95
N SER A 24 -18.37 -34.95 -1.52
CA SER A 24 -17.16 -35.29 -0.77
C SER A 24 -16.70 -34.11 0.09
N VAL A 25 -16.35 -34.32 1.36
CA VAL A 25 -16.02 -33.25 2.33
C VAL A 25 -14.81 -32.41 1.91
N CYS A 26 -13.94 -32.96 1.05
CA CYS A 26 -12.75 -32.31 0.52
C CYS A 26 -12.36 -32.88 -0.84
N SER A 27 -11.63 -32.09 -1.63
CA SER A 27 -10.87 -32.57 -2.79
C SER A 27 -9.41 -32.11 -2.69
N VAL A 28 -8.48 -32.97 -3.12
CA VAL A 28 -7.03 -32.69 -3.08
C VAL A 28 -6.46 -32.74 -4.49
N GLN A 29 -5.78 -31.67 -4.89
CA GLN A 29 -4.95 -31.63 -6.10
C GLN A 29 -3.49 -31.86 -5.69
N TYR A 30 -2.80 -32.78 -6.37
CA TYR A 30 -1.40 -33.14 -6.10
C TYR A 30 -0.61 -33.06 -7.41
N ASP A 31 0.17 -31.99 -7.57
CA ASP A 31 0.90 -31.70 -8.79
C ASP A 31 2.41 -31.79 -8.59
N THR A 32 3.11 -32.46 -9.52
CA THR A 32 4.57 -32.34 -9.58
C THR A 32 4.95 -31.06 -10.31
N VAL A 33 5.61 -30.15 -9.59
CA VAL A 33 6.00 -28.82 -10.09
C VAL A 33 7.35 -28.89 -10.82
N ASN A 34 8.33 -29.62 -10.26
CA ASN A 34 9.66 -29.79 -10.82
C ASN A 34 10.21 -31.19 -10.47
N GLN A 35 11.08 -31.73 -11.31
CA GLN A 35 11.80 -32.98 -11.07
C GLN A 35 13.28 -32.81 -11.42
N TRP A 36 14.18 -33.36 -10.59
CA TRP A 36 15.63 -33.29 -10.78
C TRP A 36 16.26 -34.69 -10.70
N PRO A 37 17.12 -35.07 -11.66
CA PRO A 37 17.95 -36.26 -11.52
C PRO A 37 19.19 -35.94 -10.67
N SER A 38 19.39 -36.63 -9.54
CA SER A 38 20.63 -36.56 -8.75
C SER A 38 21.11 -37.96 -8.33
N GLY A 39 21.99 -38.57 -9.13
CA GLY A 39 22.52 -39.91 -8.83
C GLY A 39 21.49 -41.04 -9.03
N SER A 40 21.51 -42.07 -8.18
CA SER A 40 20.62 -43.24 -8.28
C SER A 40 19.20 -43.03 -7.73
N THR A 41 18.85 -41.82 -7.28
CA THR A 41 17.54 -41.48 -6.71
C THR A 41 16.98 -40.21 -7.36
N GLN A 42 15.67 -40.17 -7.62
CA GLN A 42 14.99 -39.02 -8.23
C GLN A 42 14.37 -38.14 -7.13
N SER A 43 14.65 -36.84 -7.14
CA SER A 43 14.02 -35.87 -6.23
C SER A 43 13.00 -35.03 -6.99
N ALA A 44 11.87 -34.73 -6.36
CA ALA A 44 10.80 -33.94 -6.99
C ALA A 44 10.19 -32.92 -6.04
N GLN A 45 9.73 -31.82 -6.61
CA GLN A 45 8.91 -30.81 -5.96
C GLN A 45 7.44 -31.09 -6.20
N GLN A 46 6.67 -31.22 -5.13
CA GLN A 46 5.23 -31.45 -5.15
C GLN A 46 4.48 -30.23 -4.62
N ARG A 47 3.32 -29.94 -5.19
CA ARG A 47 2.35 -28.95 -4.70
C ARG A 47 1.03 -29.65 -4.39
N VAL A 48 0.46 -29.34 -3.24
CA VAL A 48 -0.79 -29.93 -2.76
C VAL A 48 -1.78 -28.82 -2.45
N VAL A 49 -2.95 -28.87 -3.11
CA VAL A 49 -4.05 -27.93 -2.86
C VAL A 49 -5.25 -28.69 -2.30
N ILE A 50 -5.65 -28.34 -1.08
CA ILE A 50 -6.86 -28.86 -0.43
C ILE A 50 -8.00 -27.89 -0.71
N THR A 51 -9.15 -28.38 -1.17
CA THR A 51 -10.40 -27.62 -1.23
C THR A 51 -11.39 -28.20 -0.23
N ASN A 52 -11.91 -27.38 0.69
CA ASN A 52 -12.95 -27.80 1.64
C ASN A 52 -14.33 -27.65 0.99
N HIS A 53 -15.14 -28.70 0.98
CA HIS A 53 -16.54 -28.66 0.52
C HIS A 53 -17.54 -28.82 1.67
N GLY A 54 -17.05 -29.03 2.90
CA GLY A 54 -17.85 -29.13 4.11
C GLY A 54 -17.99 -27.81 4.87
N ASP A 55 -18.42 -27.90 6.12
CA ASP A 55 -18.50 -26.76 7.04
C ASP A 55 -17.12 -26.15 7.31
N ARG A 56 -17.13 -24.89 7.75
CA ARG A 56 -15.90 -24.16 8.07
C ARG A 56 -15.13 -24.86 9.19
N VAL A 57 -13.83 -25.07 8.96
CA VAL A 57 -12.89 -25.58 9.98
C VAL A 57 -11.94 -24.46 10.44
N GLU A 58 -11.60 -24.45 11.73
CA GLU A 58 -10.67 -23.49 12.34
C GLU A 58 -9.21 -23.99 12.37
N ALA A 59 -9.01 -25.28 12.09
CA ALA A 59 -7.72 -25.93 11.90
C ALA A 59 -7.90 -27.14 10.96
N TRP A 60 -6.85 -27.48 10.22
CA TRP A 60 -6.87 -28.63 9.31
C TRP A 60 -5.61 -29.49 9.41
N LYS A 61 -5.82 -30.78 9.16
CA LYS A 61 -4.81 -31.83 9.11
C LYS A 61 -5.04 -32.68 7.88
N LEU A 62 -4.03 -32.82 7.02
CA LEU A 62 -4.04 -33.72 5.88
C LEU A 62 -3.10 -34.90 6.13
N GLN A 63 -3.56 -36.13 5.89
CA GLN A 63 -2.78 -37.35 6.10
C GLN A 63 -2.81 -38.22 4.84
N TRP A 64 -1.69 -38.85 4.51
CA TRP A 64 -1.59 -39.86 3.45
C TRP A 64 -0.43 -40.83 3.73
N GLU A 65 -0.35 -41.91 2.96
CA GLU A 65 0.76 -42.85 3.00
C GLU A 65 1.46 -42.89 1.64
N PHE A 66 2.79 -42.94 1.62
CA PHE A 66 3.55 -43.20 0.41
C PHE A 66 3.58 -44.70 0.09
N ASP A 67 3.49 -45.05 -1.20
CA ASP A 67 3.49 -46.45 -1.64
C ASP A 67 4.87 -47.14 -1.52
N GLN A 68 5.94 -46.37 -1.26
CA GLN A 68 7.34 -46.80 -1.19
C GLN A 68 8.13 -45.99 -0.14
N GLN A 69 9.44 -46.26 0.00
CA GLN A 69 10.36 -45.52 0.90
C GLN A 69 10.72 -44.10 0.42
N GLN A 70 9.70 -43.27 0.21
CA GLN A 70 9.82 -41.84 -0.09
C GLN A 70 10.00 -41.03 1.20
N GLU A 71 10.87 -40.03 1.14
CA GLU A 71 11.18 -39.19 2.30
C GLU A 71 11.03 -37.71 1.94
N ILE A 72 10.19 -36.99 2.68
CA ILE A 72 10.04 -35.55 2.53
C ILE A 72 11.19 -34.87 3.27
N LYS A 73 12.04 -34.16 2.52
CA LYS A 73 13.20 -33.47 3.08
C LYS A 73 12.90 -32.05 3.51
N GLN A 74 11.96 -31.39 2.83
CA GLN A 74 11.57 -30.01 3.09
C GLN A 74 10.10 -29.84 2.74
N LEU A 75 9.33 -29.15 3.60
CA LEU A 75 7.93 -28.83 3.38
C LEU A 75 7.69 -27.34 3.70
N TRP A 76 6.86 -26.67 2.90
CA TRP A 76 6.39 -25.29 3.12
C TRP A 76 4.88 -25.24 3.03
N GLY A 77 4.25 -24.27 3.69
CA GLY A 77 2.78 -24.11 3.72
C GLY A 77 2.04 -25.01 4.73
N GLY A 78 2.78 -25.78 5.55
CA GLY A 78 2.25 -26.63 6.62
C GLY A 78 3.36 -27.07 7.59
N ASN A 79 2.99 -27.82 8.63
CA ASN A 79 3.93 -28.46 9.55
C ASN A 79 3.96 -29.97 9.30
N LEU A 80 5.15 -30.53 9.06
CA LEU A 80 5.34 -31.93 8.69
C LEU A 80 5.61 -32.83 9.90
N THR A 81 4.94 -33.97 9.96
CA THR A 81 5.35 -35.14 10.75
C THR A 81 5.33 -36.36 9.84
N GLN A 82 6.48 -37.01 9.66
CA GLN A 82 6.59 -38.24 8.87
C GLN A 82 7.20 -39.36 9.73
N GLN A 83 6.55 -40.53 9.75
CA GLN A 83 7.07 -41.75 10.36
C GLN A 83 6.98 -42.90 9.34
N GLY A 84 8.12 -43.33 8.80
CA GLY A 84 8.15 -44.27 7.69
C GLY A 84 7.39 -43.73 6.47
N GLN A 85 6.42 -44.49 5.96
CA GLN A 85 5.60 -44.10 4.81
C GLN A 85 4.44 -43.17 5.17
N GLN A 86 4.08 -43.04 6.45
CA GLN A 86 2.96 -42.23 6.88
C GLN A 86 3.35 -40.76 7.00
N VAL A 87 2.59 -39.89 6.34
CA VAL A 87 2.78 -38.45 6.33
C VAL A 87 1.57 -37.76 6.93
N THR A 88 1.84 -36.82 7.85
CA THR A 88 0.84 -35.90 8.39
C THR A 88 1.32 -34.47 8.20
N VAL A 89 0.47 -33.63 7.61
CA VAL A 89 0.70 -32.20 7.46
C VAL A 89 -0.43 -31.43 8.15
N THR A 90 -0.09 -30.54 9.08
CA THR A 90 -1.06 -29.65 9.73
C THR A 90 -0.90 -28.22 9.25
N ASN A 91 -1.96 -27.43 9.42
CA ASN A 91 -1.97 -26.02 9.05
C ASN A 91 -0.91 -25.20 9.80
N THR A 92 -0.55 -24.06 9.21
CA THR A 92 0.15 -22.96 9.90
C THR A 92 -0.88 -21.95 10.42
N THR A 93 -0.45 -20.92 11.15
CA THR A 93 -1.36 -19.93 11.75
C THR A 93 -2.08 -19.04 10.74
N TYR A 94 -1.54 -18.83 9.53
CA TYR A 94 -2.13 -17.94 8.52
C TYR A 94 -3.10 -18.64 7.56
N ASN A 95 -3.10 -19.98 7.50
CA ASN A 95 -3.95 -20.78 6.62
C ASN A 95 -4.84 -21.78 7.36
N ASN A 96 -5.07 -21.58 8.66
CA ASN A 96 -5.81 -22.51 9.53
C ASN A 96 -7.32 -22.57 9.25
N ARG A 97 -7.91 -21.48 8.75
CA ARG A 97 -9.34 -21.35 8.50
C ARG A 97 -9.70 -21.69 7.06
N LEU A 98 -10.52 -22.73 6.86
CA LEU A 98 -11.05 -23.10 5.55
C LEU A 98 -12.58 -23.16 5.57
N SER A 99 -13.22 -22.15 4.98
CA SER A 99 -14.67 -22.13 4.72
C SER A 99 -15.03 -23.01 3.52
N ASN A 100 -16.32 -23.28 3.32
CA ASN A 100 -16.81 -24.02 2.14
C ASN A 100 -16.35 -23.33 0.84
N GLY A 101 -15.76 -24.09 -0.09
CA GLY A 101 -15.18 -23.65 -1.35
C GLY A 101 -13.78 -23.00 -1.22
N SER A 102 -13.26 -22.82 -0.01
CA SER A 102 -11.93 -22.23 0.22
C SER A 102 -10.82 -23.27 0.10
N THR A 103 -9.61 -22.81 -0.19
CA THR A 103 -8.45 -23.68 -0.43
C THR A 103 -7.27 -23.39 0.51
N ALA A 104 -6.53 -24.44 0.86
CA ALA A 104 -5.20 -24.35 1.44
C ALA A 104 -4.17 -24.96 0.49
N ASP A 105 -3.03 -24.30 0.34
CA ASP A 105 -1.94 -24.69 -0.58
C ASP A 105 -0.65 -24.84 0.21
N PHE A 106 0.07 -25.94 -0.03
CA PHE A 106 1.38 -26.22 0.54
C PHE A 106 2.19 -27.07 -0.45
N GLY A 107 3.51 -27.14 -0.26
CA GLY A 107 4.36 -27.95 -1.13
C GLY A 107 5.56 -28.52 -0.41
N PHE A 108 6.25 -29.46 -1.05
CA PHE A 108 7.40 -30.14 -0.45
C PHE A 108 8.38 -30.70 -1.48
N ILE A 109 9.62 -30.98 -1.04
CA ILE A 109 10.62 -31.75 -1.79
C ILE A 109 10.67 -33.17 -1.23
N VAL A 110 10.50 -34.15 -2.12
CA VAL A 110 10.54 -35.58 -1.80
C VAL A 110 11.67 -36.29 -2.57
N ASN A 111 12.41 -37.14 -1.88
CA ASN A 111 13.42 -38.03 -2.48
C ASN A 111 12.81 -39.41 -2.79
N ASN A 112 13.41 -40.14 -3.74
CA ASN A 112 12.92 -41.43 -4.27
C ASN A 112 11.55 -41.30 -4.97
N HIS A 113 11.35 -40.20 -5.68
CA HIS A 113 10.11 -39.93 -6.41
C HIS A 113 10.02 -40.77 -7.69
N GLU A 114 8.99 -41.62 -7.80
CA GLU A 114 8.72 -42.42 -9.01
C GLU A 114 7.49 -41.94 -9.79
N GLY A 115 6.95 -40.75 -9.49
CA GLY A 115 5.85 -40.15 -10.27
C GLY A 115 4.44 -40.62 -9.92
N THR A 116 4.24 -41.36 -8.82
CA THR A 116 2.91 -41.82 -8.39
C THR A 116 2.30 -40.86 -7.35
N THR A 117 1.05 -40.44 -7.59
CA THR A 117 0.23 -39.72 -6.61
C THR A 117 -0.31 -40.72 -5.57
N PRO A 118 -0.29 -40.39 -4.26
CA PRO A 118 -0.87 -41.26 -3.22
C PRO A 118 -2.33 -41.63 -3.50
N ALA A 119 -2.71 -42.88 -3.21
CA ALA A 119 -4.02 -43.42 -3.54
C ALA A 119 -5.18 -42.76 -2.77
N THR A 120 -4.95 -42.30 -1.54
CA THR A 120 -5.99 -41.71 -0.69
C THR A 120 -5.41 -40.64 0.24
N PHE A 121 -6.17 -39.56 0.44
CA PHE A 121 -5.90 -38.51 1.41
C PHE A 121 -7.00 -38.45 2.47
N TYR A 122 -6.63 -38.20 3.72
CA TYR A 122 -7.55 -38.01 4.83
C TYR A 122 -7.47 -36.56 5.35
N PHE A 123 -8.56 -35.82 5.23
CA PHE A 123 -8.71 -34.46 5.75
C PHE A 123 -9.45 -34.49 7.08
N ASN A 124 -8.79 -34.10 8.16
CA ASN A 124 -9.30 -34.18 9.54
C ASN A 124 -9.87 -35.58 9.89
N GLY A 125 -9.29 -36.64 9.31
CA GLY A 125 -9.70 -38.03 9.52
C GLY A 125 -10.79 -38.54 8.58
N GLN A 126 -11.34 -37.70 7.69
CA GLN A 126 -12.32 -38.10 6.66
C GLN A 126 -11.61 -38.29 5.31
N ALA A 127 -11.92 -39.37 4.59
CA ALA A 127 -11.33 -39.63 3.28
C ALA A 127 -11.80 -38.58 2.25
N CYS A 128 -10.86 -37.97 1.54
CA CYS A 128 -11.17 -37.12 0.39
C CYS A 128 -11.45 -38.04 -0.81
N GLY A 129 -12.71 -38.12 -1.25
CA GLY A 129 -13.08 -38.76 -2.51
C GLY A 129 -13.94 -40.04 -2.46
N GLU A 130 -14.43 -40.50 -1.30
CA GLU A 130 -15.42 -41.60 -1.22
C GLU A 130 -16.63 -41.26 -0.32
N GLU A 131 -17.74 -41.98 -0.58
CA GLU A 131 -19.08 -41.83 0.02
C GLU A 131 -19.09 -42.21 1.53
N PRO A 132 -19.82 -41.50 2.42
CA PRO A 132 -19.84 -41.84 3.84
C PRO A 132 -20.81 -43.00 4.15
N ASP A 133 -20.34 -44.02 4.86
CA ASP A 133 -21.19 -45.10 5.41
C ASP A 133 -22.12 -44.60 6.54
N GLN A 134 -23.34 -45.15 6.57
CA GLN A 134 -24.47 -44.79 7.44
C GLN A 134 -24.30 -45.14 8.94
N PRO A 135 -25.13 -44.55 9.84
CA PRO A 135 -24.88 -44.49 11.29
C PRO A 135 -25.46 -45.68 12.07
N THR A 136 -24.86 -45.98 13.23
CA THR A 136 -25.47 -46.80 14.29
C THR A 136 -25.38 -46.09 15.65
N ASP A 137 -26.52 -45.98 16.33
CA ASP A 137 -26.80 -45.41 17.66
C ASP A 137 -27.49 -46.51 18.53
N PRO A 138 -27.71 -46.46 19.88
CA PRO A 138 -27.23 -45.59 20.97
C PRO A 138 -26.75 -46.32 22.28
N THR A 139 -26.33 -45.50 23.27
CA THR A 139 -26.38 -45.65 24.77
C THR A 139 -25.13 -46.14 25.55
N PRO A 140 -24.98 -45.83 26.87
CA PRO A 140 -25.06 -44.53 27.58
C PRO A 140 -23.91 -44.28 28.61
N ASP A 141 -23.75 -43.02 29.04
CA ASP A 141 -22.88 -42.45 30.12
C ASP A 141 -23.21 -43.00 31.55
N PRO A 142 -22.47 -42.81 32.69
CA PRO A 142 -21.67 -41.62 33.09
C PRO A 142 -20.41 -41.72 34.03
N THR A 143 -19.61 -40.62 34.00
CA THR A 143 -18.86 -39.89 35.09
C THR A 143 -17.69 -40.51 35.92
N PRO A 144 -16.86 -39.72 36.66
CA PRO A 144 -16.26 -38.38 36.43
C PRO A 144 -14.75 -38.24 36.84
N ASP A 145 -14.21 -37.03 36.62
CA ASP A 145 -13.04 -36.34 37.25
C ASP A 145 -11.59 -36.60 36.74
N PRO A 146 -10.63 -35.64 36.91
CA PRO A 146 -10.71 -34.34 37.60
C PRO A 146 -10.22 -33.10 36.80
N THR A 147 -10.60 -31.95 37.34
CA THR A 147 -10.09 -30.58 37.12
C THR A 147 -8.57 -30.46 36.93
N PRO A 148 -8.09 -29.56 36.05
CA PRO A 148 -6.70 -29.12 36.03
C PRO A 148 -6.47 -27.98 37.05
N ASP A 149 -5.48 -28.18 37.92
CA ASP A 149 -4.86 -27.16 38.77
C ASP A 149 -3.78 -26.39 37.96
N PRO A 150 -3.22 -25.27 38.46
CA PRO A 150 -3.18 -23.99 37.76
C PRO A 150 -1.87 -23.78 36.99
N THR A 151 -1.96 -23.08 35.86
CA THR A 151 -0.80 -22.57 35.13
C THR A 151 0.00 -21.54 35.96
N PRO A 152 1.33 -21.46 35.80
CA PRO A 152 2.17 -20.50 36.50
C PRO A 152 1.81 -19.05 36.12
N ASP A 153 1.88 -18.18 37.12
CA ASP A 153 1.67 -16.74 37.09
C ASP A 153 2.46 -16.06 35.94
N PRO A 154 1.84 -15.19 35.11
CA PRO A 154 2.57 -14.39 34.15
C PRO A 154 3.51 -13.40 34.84
N SER A 155 4.73 -13.31 34.31
CA SER A 155 5.70 -12.23 34.52
C SER A 155 5.01 -10.86 34.61
N PRO A 156 5.47 -9.92 35.47
CA PRO A 156 4.78 -8.67 35.74
C PRO A 156 4.53 -7.86 34.45
N ASP A 157 3.27 -7.46 34.26
CA ASP A 157 2.83 -6.58 33.19
C ASP A 157 3.67 -5.28 33.17
N PRO A 158 4.14 -4.83 31.99
CA PRO A 158 4.80 -3.54 31.87
C PRO A 158 3.80 -2.40 32.07
N THR A 159 4.09 -1.52 33.02
CA THR A 159 3.32 -0.30 33.29
C THR A 159 3.33 0.66 32.08
N PRO A 160 2.16 1.12 31.60
CA PRO A 160 2.06 2.20 30.62
C PRO A 160 2.71 3.48 31.17
N VAL A 161 3.55 4.15 30.37
CA VAL A 161 4.16 5.44 30.75
C VAL A 161 3.57 6.54 29.89
N ASP A 162 2.94 7.52 30.54
CA ASP A 162 2.35 8.68 29.89
C ASP A 162 3.42 9.52 29.15
N GLY A 163 3.22 9.72 27.85
CA GLY A 163 4.00 10.65 27.03
C GLY A 163 5.17 10.09 26.21
N ALA A 164 5.35 8.77 26.10
CA ALA A 164 6.32 8.17 25.16
C ALA A 164 5.78 8.15 23.72
N TRP A 165 6.70 8.25 22.74
CA TRP A 165 6.37 8.05 21.32
C TRP A 165 6.57 6.59 20.94
N GLY A 166 5.57 5.96 20.34
CA GLY A 166 5.64 4.57 19.85
C GLY A 166 5.74 4.49 18.33
N LEU A 167 6.55 3.57 17.80
CA LEU A 167 6.67 3.35 16.37
C LEU A 167 5.43 2.65 15.82
N ASN A 168 4.82 3.24 14.80
CA ASN A 168 3.73 2.63 14.06
C ASN A 168 4.31 1.76 12.93
N ASN A 169 4.41 0.44 13.16
CA ASN A 169 5.00 -0.50 12.19
C ASN A 169 4.27 -0.46 10.83
N SER A 170 2.93 -0.39 10.82
CA SER A 170 2.13 -0.38 9.59
C SER A 170 2.35 0.86 8.71
N LYS A 171 2.81 1.97 9.31
CA LYS A 171 3.15 3.22 8.62
C LYS A 171 4.66 3.39 8.41
N SER A 172 5.46 2.47 8.92
CA SER A 172 6.92 2.50 8.85
C SER A 172 7.44 1.53 7.80
N VAL A 173 8.59 1.86 7.22
CA VAL A 173 9.32 1.01 6.28
C VAL A 173 10.80 1.04 6.60
N PHE A 174 11.44 -0.12 6.55
CA PHE A 174 12.89 -0.27 6.73
C PHE A 174 13.45 -1.18 5.64
N ASN A 175 14.39 -0.66 4.85
CA ASN A 175 14.95 -1.34 3.70
C ASN A 175 16.46 -1.31 3.72
N PHE A 176 17.09 -2.32 3.11
CA PHE A 176 18.51 -2.32 2.82
C PHE A 176 18.77 -2.89 1.43
N LEU A 177 19.87 -2.47 0.80
CA LEU A 177 20.20 -2.82 -0.57
C LEU A 177 21.39 -3.78 -0.59
N THR A 178 21.31 -4.80 -1.44
CA THR A 178 22.43 -5.69 -1.72
C THR A 178 22.77 -5.61 -3.20
N ALA A 179 24.05 -5.76 -3.55
CA ALA A 179 24.49 -5.80 -4.95
C ALA A 179 25.15 -7.15 -5.26
N LYS A 180 24.75 -7.79 -6.36
CA LYS A 180 25.24 -9.11 -6.82
C LYS A 180 25.84 -9.02 -8.22
N SER A 181 27.03 -9.61 -8.40
CA SER A 181 27.87 -9.42 -9.59
C SER A 181 28.04 -7.92 -9.91
N THR A 182 28.69 -7.53 -11.00
CA THR A 182 29.16 -6.14 -11.12
C THR A 182 28.08 -5.06 -11.13
N HIS A 183 26.76 -5.32 -11.32
CA HIS A 183 25.75 -4.24 -11.35
C HIS A 183 24.28 -4.55 -10.95
N THR A 184 23.91 -5.73 -10.41
CA THR A 184 22.49 -5.99 -10.04
C THR A 184 22.22 -5.63 -8.58
N VAL A 185 21.47 -4.54 -8.35
CA VAL A 185 21.05 -4.10 -7.01
C VAL A 185 19.67 -4.66 -6.69
N GLU A 186 19.52 -5.24 -5.50
CA GLU A 186 18.28 -5.81 -5.00
C GLU A 186 17.92 -5.16 -3.66
N VAL A 187 16.65 -4.79 -3.50
CA VAL A 187 16.12 -4.21 -2.26
C VAL A 187 15.54 -5.30 -1.38
N MET A 188 15.90 -5.27 -0.10
CA MET A 188 15.41 -6.14 0.96
C MET A 188 14.65 -5.31 1.99
N THR A 189 13.58 -5.86 2.56
CA THR A 189 12.74 -5.17 3.55
C THR A 189 12.69 -5.94 4.87
N LEU A 190 12.67 -5.24 5.99
CA LEU A 190 12.39 -5.80 7.32
C LEU A 190 11.03 -5.27 7.80
N ASN A 191 10.06 -6.17 7.97
CA ASN A 191 8.65 -5.81 8.19
C ASN A 191 8.18 -5.87 9.66
N LYS A 192 9.06 -6.32 10.57
CA LYS A 192 8.75 -6.44 11.99
C LYS A 192 9.55 -5.40 12.78
N LEU A 193 9.05 -4.17 12.75
CA LEU A 193 9.68 -3.02 13.40
C LEU A 193 8.96 -2.72 14.71
N GLN A 194 9.75 -2.44 15.73
CA GLN A 194 9.30 -1.88 17.01
C GLN A 194 10.21 -0.71 17.33
N GLY A 195 9.67 0.31 17.99
CA GLY A 195 10.51 1.41 18.44
C GLY A 195 9.78 2.32 19.37
N SER A 196 10.56 3.06 20.15
CA SER A 196 10.02 4.05 21.08
C SER A 196 10.98 5.20 21.29
N VAL A 197 10.45 6.37 21.65
CA VAL A 197 11.21 7.49 22.22
C VAL A 197 10.65 7.79 23.61
N ALA A 198 11.47 7.56 24.63
CA ALA A 198 11.13 7.88 26.01
C ALA A 198 11.22 9.40 26.27
N LYS A 199 10.55 9.87 27.32
CA LYS A 199 10.48 11.28 27.71
C LYS A 199 11.85 11.92 27.96
N ASP A 200 12.81 11.14 28.44
CA ASP A 200 14.18 11.58 28.67
C ASP A 200 15.00 11.70 27.37
N GLY A 201 14.42 11.37 26.22
CA GLY A 201 15.06 11.36 24.90
C GLY A 201 15.78 10.07 24.54
N SER A 202 15.72 9.04 25.38
CA SER A 202 16.25 7.72 25.03
C SER A 202 15.36 7.09 23.96
N ALA A 203 15.93 6.78 22.79
CA ALA A 203 15.21 6.19 21.67
C ALA A 203 15.81 4.84 21.28
N THR A 204 14.93 3.88 21.00
CA THR A 204 15.28 2.52 20.60
C THR A 204 14.48 2.16 19.35
N LEU A 205 15.16 1.63 18.35
CA LEU A 205 14.57 0.88 17.24
C LEU A 205 15.01 -0.58 17.39
N ALA A 206 14.04 -1.48 17.52
CA ALA A 206 14.26 -2.92 17.60
C ALA A 206 13.62 -3.59 16.37
N ILE A 207 14.39 -4.39 15.65
CA ILE A 207 13.93 -5.05 14.41
C ILE A 207 14.10 -6.55 14.56
N ASP A 208 12.99 -7.29 14.45
CA ASP A 208 13.03 -8.76 14.35
C ASP A 208 13.46 -9.15 12.94
N LEU A 209 14.66 -9.71 12.83
CA LEU A 209 15.28 -10.15 11.59
C LEU A 209 14.54 -11.34 10.96
N ASN A 210 13.68 -12.04 11.71
CA ASN A 210 12.78 -13.04 11.13
C ASN A 210 11.74 -12.40 10.19
N GLY A 211 11.50 -11.09 10.32
CA GLY A 211 10.66 -10.29 9.43
C GLY A 211 11.28 -9.95 8.07
N LEU A 212 12.43 -10.53 7.72
CA LEU A 212 13.10 -10.32 6.44
C LEU A 212 12.25 -10.78 5.25
N GLN A 213 12.06 -9.86 4.31
CA GLN A 213 11.41 -10.10 3.03
C GLN A 213 12.29 -9.61 1.87
N THR A 214 12.68 -10.55 1.02
CA THR A 214 13.46 -10.31 -0.20
C THR A 214 12.66 -10.54 -1.48
N GLY A 215 11.39 -10.94 -1.37
CA GLY A 215 10.55 -11.35 -2.49
C GLY A 215 10.87 -12.75 -3.05
N ILE A 216 11.83 -13.46 -2.45
CA ILE A 216 12.20 -14.84 -2.78
C ILE A 216 12.30 -15.63 -1.47
N ASP A 217 11.35 -16.54 -1.23
CA ASP A 217 11.23 -17.23 0.07
C ASP A 217 12.46 -18.03 0.44
N ILE A 218 13.04 -18.77 -0.52
CA ILE A 218 14.28 -19.53 -0.29
C ILE A 218 15.47 -18.61 0.06
N ARG A 219 15.48 -17.37 -0.46
CA ARG A 219 16.51 -16.39 -0.10
C ARG A 219 16.26 -15.82 1.30
N ASN A 220 15.00 -15.58 1.67
CA ASN A 220 14.65 -15.17 3.03
C ASN A 220 15.16 -16.21 4.04
N GLU A 221 14.91 -17.49 3.78
CA GLU A 221 15.37 -18.59 4.63
C GLU A 221 16.90 -18.66 4.69
N ARG A 222 17.58 -18.63 3.53
CA ARG A 222 19.05 -18.65 3.49
C ARG A 222 19.67 -17.46 4.23
N MET A 223 19.12 -16.26 4.09
CA MET A 223 19.63 -15.08 4.80
C MET A 223 19.35 -15.17 6.30
N ARG A 224 18.19 -15.69 6.72
CA ARG A 224 17.93 -15.93 8.14
C ARG A 224 18.88 -16.95 8.75
N ASN A 225 19.15 -18.04 8.03
CA ASN A 225 19.94 -19.16 8.55
C ASN A 225 21.46 -18.92 8.46
N PHE A 226 21.95 -18.38 7.34
CA PHE A 226 23.39 -18.31 7.05
C PHE A 226 24.00 -16.91 7.17
N LEU A 227 23.20 -15.85 7.14
CA LEU A 227 23.71 -14.48 7.25
C LEU A 227 23.38 -13.86 8.60
N PHE A 228 22.10 -13.83 8.98
CA PHE A 228 21.67 -13.21 10.23
C PHE A 228 21.67 -14.16 11.42
N GLU A 229 21.68 -15.47 11.15
CA GLU A 229 21.62 -16.54 12.16
C GLU A 229 20.47 -16.31 13.16
N THR A 230 19.26 -16.05 12.66
CA THR A 230 18.15 -15.51 13.47
C THR A 230 17.64 -16.45 14.57
N ASN A 231 18.02 -17.73 14.53
CA ASN A 231 17.79 -18.66 15.63
C ASN A 231 18.65 -18.33 16.86
N LEU A 232 19.81 -17.71 16.66
CA LEU A 232 20.73 -17.28 17.72
C LEU A 232 20.60 -15.77 17.99
N LEU A 233 20.48 -14.98 16.91
CA LEU A 233 20.55 -13.52 16.94
C LEU A 233 19.32 -12.92 16.23
N PRO A 234 18.10 -13.12 16.75
CA PRO A 234 16.86 -12.69 16.10
C PRO A 234 16.68 -11.18 15.98
N MET A 235 17.36 -10.38 16.81
CA MET A 235 17.08 -8.95 16.94
C MET A 235 18.27 -8.08 16.51
N LEU A 236 17.96 -7.01 15.77
CA LEU A 236 18.82 -5.85 15.58
C LEU A 236 18.31 -4.72 16.47
N TYR A 237 19.23 -3.99 17.11
CA TYR A 237 18.90 -2.80 17.91
C TYR A 237 19.67 -1.57 17.44
N TYR A 238 18.99 -0.43 17.35
CA TYR A 238 19.62 0.88 17.21
C TYR A 238 19.20 1.77 18.37
N ASN A 239 20.18 2.20 19.18
CA ASN A 239 19.95 3.04 20.35
C ASN A 239 20.56 4.43 20.13
N VAL A 240 19.79 5.47 20.39
CA VAL A 240 20.24 6.86 20.25
C VAL A 240 19.64 7.74 21.35
N LYS A 241 20.38 8.79 21.72
CA LYS A 241 19.88 9.84 22.62
C LYS A 241 19.44 11.05 21.78
N LEU A 242 18.17 11.42 21.89
CA LEU A 242 17.54 12.53 21.17
C LEU A 242 17.38 13.74 22.10
N ASP A 243 17.46 14.93 21.53
CA ASP A 243 16.97 16.15 22.16
C ASP A 243 15.47 16.29 21.89
N THR A 244 14.65 15.88 22.86
CA THR A 244 13.19 15.91 22.77
C THR A 244 12.63 17.30 22.74
N SER A 245 13.26 18.24 23.44
CA SER A 245 12.80 19.63 23.50
C SER A 245 12.82 20.32 22.13
N GLY A 246 13.83 20.01 21.31
CA GLY A 246 13.99 20.58 19.97
C GLY A 246 12.94 20.11 18.96
N PHE A 247 12.52 18.84 19.00
CA PHE A 247 11.50 18.33 18.07
C PHE A 247 10.07 18.43 18.63
N GLU A 248 9.88 18.44 19.95
CA GLU A 248 8.56 18.68 20.54
C GLU A 248 8.08 20.10 20.29
N ALA A 249 9.00 21.08 20.33
CA ALA A 249 8.73 22.48 20.01
C ALA A 249 8.49 22.76 18.52
N MET A 250 8.70 21.77 17.64
CA MET A 250 8.36 21.91 16.22
C MET A 250 6.86 22.18 16.07
N ALA A 251 6.52 23.13 15.20
CA ALA A 251 5.14 23.32 14.78
C ALA A 251 4.71 22.13 13.91
N THR A 252 3.43 21.75 13.97
CA THR A 252 2.85 20.81 12.98
C THR A 252 3.14 21.32 11.57
N GLY A 253 3.51 20.42 10.65
CA GLY A 253 3.91 20.73 9.28
C GLY A 253 5.37 21.18 9.12
N SER A 254 6.09 21.46 10.22
CA SER A 254 7.49 21.86 10.14
C SER A 254 8.44 20.67 9.98
N THR A 255 9.63 20.95 9.45
CA THR A 255 10.66 19.95 9.17
C THR A 255 11.99 20.33 9.83
N ALA A 256 12.79 19.32 10.17
CA ALA A 256 14.13 19.49 10.70
C ALA A 256 15.07 18.42 10.14
N ILE A 257 16.29 18.81 9.77
CA ILE A 257 17.36 17.87 9.44
C ILE A 257 18.22 17.66 10.68
N LYS A 258 18.51 16.41 11.03
CA LYS A 258 19.32 16.05 12.20
C LYS A 258 20.27 14.91 11.87
N SER A 259 21.48 15.03 12.41
CA SER A 259 22.41 13.90 12.52
C SER A 259 22.10 13.11 13.79
N LEU A 260 21.72 11.84 13.64
CA LEU A 260 21.46 10.93 14.75
C LEU A 260 22.65 9.98 14.90
N GLY A 261 23.52 10.22 15.87
CA GLY A 261 24.62 9.31 16.21
C GLY A 261 24.20 8.32 17.29
N GLY A 262 24.14 7.03 16.95
CA GLY A 262 23.67 5.96 17.83
C GLY A 262 24.53 4.70 17.76
N ALA A 263 24.17 3.71 18.57
CA ALA A 263 24.80 2.39 18.58
C ALA A 263 23.92 1.38 17.84
N LEU A 264 24.43 0.82 16.75
CA LEU A 264 23.84 -0.34 16.06
C LEU A 264 24.40 -1.62 16.67
N THR A 265 23.51 -2.49 17.12
CA THR A 265 23.79 -3.86 17.54
C THR A 265 23.20 -4.81 16.50
N LEU A 266 24.06 -5.54 15.80
CA LEU A 266 23.68 -6.49 14.75
C LEU A 266 24.66 -7.67 14.78
N HIS A 267 24.13 -8.89 14.64
CA HIS A 267 24.92 -10.11 14.50
C HIS A 267 26.00 -10.25 15.60
N GLY A 268 25.61 -10.00 16.86
CA GLY A 268 26.50 -10.15 18.01
C GLY A 268 27.64 -9.13 18.08
N VAL A 269 27.55 -8.02 17.33
CA VAL A 269 28.53 -6.93 17.38
C VAL A 269 27.81 -5.59 17.56
N LYS A 270 28.39 -4.71 18.38
CA LYS A 270 27.89 -3.35 18.65
C LYS A 270 28.87 -2.31 18.10
N LYS A 271 28.38 -1.39 17.26
CA LYS A 271 29.16 -0.33 16.61
C LYS A 271 28.43 1.00 16.62
N ALA A 272 29.17 2.10 16.67
CA ALA A 272 28.59 3.43 16.49
C ALA A 272 28.32 3.70 15.01
N ILE A 273 27.13 4.21 14.68
CA ILE A 273 26.71 4.59 13.33
C ILE A 273 25.94 5.92 13.42
N ASN A 274 26.15 6.78 12.43
CA ASN A 274 25.41 8.02 12.28
C ASN A 274 24.40 7.91 11.14
N ALA A 275 23.24 8.52 11.32
CA ALA A 275 22.21 8.65 10.29
C ALA A 275 21.78 10.12 10.16
N GLU A 276 21.95 10.71 8.98
CA GLU A 276 21.35 11.99 8.62
C GLU A 276 19.87 11.76 8.29
N VAL A 277 18.97 12.41 9.02
CA VAL A 277 17.53 12.21 8.87
C VAL A 277 16.77 13.51 8.68
N LEU A 278 15.70 13.43 7.89
CA LEU A 278 14.63 14.41 7.83
C LEU A 278 13.54 14.00 8.81
N ILE A 279 13.25 14.89 9.75
CA ILE A 279 12.16 14.79 10.72
C ILE A 279 11.03 15.72 10.25
N VAL A 280 9.81 15.20 10.20
CA VAL A 280 8.60 15.94 9.84
C VAL A 280 7.56 15.73 10.94
N LYS A 281 7.11 16.81 11.58
CA LYS A 281 5.99 16.71 12.54
C LYS A 281 4.69 16.79 11.76
N THR A 282 4.03 15.64 11.55
CA THR A 282 2.86 15.56 10.66
C THR A 282 1.59 16.05 11.33
N ASP A 283 1.48 15.87 12.66
CA ASP A 283 0.46 16.49 13.51
C ASP A 283 0.95 16.56 14.96
N ALA A 284 0.07 16.94 15.90
CA ALA A 284 0.41 17.07 17.31
C ALA A 284 0.93 15.76 17.93
N ASN A 285 0.48 14.61 17.42
CA ASN A 285 0.72 13.29 17.96
C ASN A 285 1.47 12.38 16.98
N ASN A 286 1.91 12.86 15.81
CA ASN A 286 2.61 12.04 14.82
C ASN A 286 3.87 12.74 14.28
N VAL A 287 4.95 11.98 14.22
CA VAL A 287 6.24 12.41 13.65
C VAL A 287 6.72 11.36 12.66
N SER A 288 7.17 11.80 11.49
CA SER A 288 7.86 10.95 10.52
C SER A 288 9.36 11.26 10.54
N VAL A 289 10.18 10.21 10.56
CA VAL A 289 11.65 10.27 10.51
C VAL A 289 12.12 9.45 9.32
N SER A 290 12.85 10.05 8.40
CA SER A 290 13.35 9.37 7.20
C SER A 290 14.81 9.67 6.94
N THR A 291 15.54 8.70 6.38
CA THR A 291 16.93 8.91 5.95
C THR A 291 17.00 9.98 4.87
N LEU A 292 17.82 11.02 5.08
CA LEU A 292 18.07 12.05 4.07
C LEU A 292 19.04 11.54 2.99
N GLU A 293 20.00 10.74 3.41
CA GLU A 293 20.92 9.96 2.57
C GLU A 293 21.03 8.52 3.11
N PRO A 294 21.49 7.54 2.31
CA PRO A 294 21.54 6.14 2.72
C PRO A 294 22.53 5.95 3.87
N VAL A 295 22.13 5.23 4.92
CA VAL A 295 23.06 4.83 5.99
C VAL A 295 23.90 3.66 5.48
N ILE A 296 25.20 3.85 5.34
CA ILE A 296 26.10 2.83 4.82
C ILE A 296 26.54 1.89 5.94
N VAL A 297 26.21 0.60 5.80
CA VAL A 297 26.65 -0.47 6.70
C VAL A 297 27.63 -1.37 5.96
N ASN A 298 28.75 -1.72 6.60
CA ASN A 298 29.71 -2.70 6.07
C ASN A 298 29.55 -4.03 6.80
N SER A 299 29.40 -5.13 6.08
CA SER A 299 29.23 -6.47 6.65
C SER A 299 30.43 -6.93 7.48
N ALA A 300 31.64 -6.45 7.17
CA ALA A 300 32.85 -6.79 7.93
C ALA A 300 32.81 -6.22 9.37
N ASP A 301 32.13 -5.09 9.59
CA ASP A 301 32.04 -4.46 10.90
C ASP A 301 31.18 -5.25 11.90
N PHE A 302 30.38 -6.20 11.40
CA PHE A 302 29.42 -7.00 12.16
C PHE A 302 29.66 -8.51 12.00
N ASP A 303 30.85 -8.93 11.55
CA ASP A 303 31.21 -10.33 11.31
C ASP A 303 30.24 -11.08 10.37
N LEU A 304 29.65 -10.40 9.38
CA LEU A 304 28.67 -10.98 8.45
C LEU A 304 29.30 -11.55 7.15
N ASN A 305 30.60 -11.34 6.92
CA ASN A 305 31.27 -11.71 5.66
C ASN A 305 31.23 -13.23 5.38
N ALA A 306 31.39 -14.08 6.39
CA ALA A 306 31.32 -15.53 6.21
C ALA A 306 29.91 -15.96 5.71
N GLY A 307 28.87 -15.32 6.23
CA GLY A 307 27.50 -15.52 5.77
C GLY A 307 27.28 -15.05 4.33
N ILE A 308 27.83 -13.88 3.95
CA ILE A 308 27.79 -13.40 2.56
C ILE A 308 28.48 -14.38 1.61
N GLU A 309 29.64 -14.90 1.96
CA GLU A 309 30.36 -15.89 1.15
C GLU A 309 29.59 -17.22 1.02
N THR A 310 28.93 -17.63 2.09
CA THR A 310 28.02 -18.79 2.08
C THR A 310 26.86 -18.56 1.10
N LEU A 311 26.19 -17.41 1.18
CA LEU A 311 25.10 -17.05 0.27
C LEU A 311 25.57 -16.95 -1.19
N ARG A 312 26.75 -16.36 -1.42
CA ARG A 312 27.36 -16.26 -2.76
C ARG A 312 27.61 -17.64 -3.35
N THR A 313 28.15 -18.56 -2.57
CA THR A 313 28.46 -19.93 -2.99
C THR A 313 27.19 -20.72 -3.28
N ILE A 314 26.22 -20.70 -2.35
CA ILE A 314 24.93 -21.39 -2.52
C ILE A 314 24.14 -20.87 -3.73
N ALA A 315 24.24 -19.58 -4.01
CA ALA A 315 23.58 -18.96 -5.16
C ALA A 315 24.40 -19.03 -6.47
N ASN A 316 25.57 -19.67 -6.46
CA ASN A 316 26.50 -19.75 -7.58
C ASN A 316 26.83 -18.38 -8.21
N LEU A 317 27.11 -17.38 -7.36
CA LEU A 317 27.40 -16.01 -7.77
C LEU A 317 28.91 -15.72 -7.78
N THR A 318 29.33 -14.81 -8.65
CA THR A 318 30.73 -14.37 -8.73
C THR A 318 31.12 -13.41 -7.60
N HIS A 319 30.19 -12.56 -7.15
CA HIS A 319 30.44 -11.56 -6.10
C HIS A 319 29.13 -11.09 -5.45
N ILE A 320 29.17 -10.75 -4.16
CA ILE A 320 28.14 -9.99 -3.43
C ILE A 320 28.85 -8.85 -2.69
N SER A 321 28.34 -7.62 -2.80
CA SER A 321 28.92 -6.45 -2.12
C SER A 321 28.84 -6.57 -0.59
N ASN A 322 29.94 -6.21 0.08
CA ASN A 322 30.00 -6.06 1.55
C ASN A 322 29.48 -4.71 2.05
N THR A 323 29.24 -3.76 1.14
CA THR A 323 28.67 -2.45 1.44
C THR A 323 27.17 -2.48 1.20
N VAL A 324 26.41 -2.16 2.24
CA VAL A 324 24.95 -2.28 2.30
C VAL A 324 24.35 -0.90 2.65
N PRO A 325 23.77 -0.19 1.66
CA PRO A 325 22.99 1.01 1.92
C PRO A 325 21.66 0.67 2.62
N VAL A 326 21.32 1.42 3.66
CA VAL A 326 20.09 1.27 4.45
C VAL A 326 19.23 2.54 4.32
N TYR A 327 17.93 2.36 4.11
CA TYR A 327 16.93 3.42 3.99
C TYR A 327 15.73 3.13 4.87
N PHE A 328 15.19 4.16 5.52
CA PHE A 328 13.97 3.99 6.29
C PHE A 328 13.09 5.25 6.23
N ARG A 329 11.79 5.03 6.45
CA ARG A 329 10.84 6.05 6.89
C ARG A 329 10.06 5.44 8.04
N LEU A 330 10.27 5.97 9.23
CA LEU A 330 9.64 5.52 10.45
C LEU A 330 8.60 6.55 10.86
N THR A 331 7.42 6.10 11.28
CA THR A 331 6.38 6.96 11.82
C THR A 331 6.21 6.64 13.30
N PHE A 332 6.31 7.65 14.14
CA PHE A 332 6.09 7.57 15.57
C PHE A 332 4.80 8.29 15.94
N SER A 333 3.99 7.68 16.80
CA SER A 333 2.68 8.16 17.23
C SER A 333 2.62 8.28 18.76
N ARG A 334 1.83 9.22 19.26
CA ARG A 334 1.54 9.43 20.68
C ARG A 334 0.04 9.19 20.91
N ASP A 335 -0.34 7.93 21.11
CA ASP A 335 -1.73 7.49 21.24
C ASP A 335 -2.06 6.89 22.63
N GLY A 336 -1.19 7.10 23.62
CA GLY A 336 -1.44 6.74 25.02
C GLY A 336 -1.23 5.26 25.37
N ASN A 337 -0.98 4.40 24.38
CA ASN A 337 -0.73 2.96 24.54
C ASN A 337 0.67 2.52 24.05
N ALA A 338 1.57 3.48 23.77
CA ALA A 338 2.91 3.18 23.26
C ALA A 338 3.80 2.58 24.36
N GLU A 339 4.13 1.30 24.23
CA GLU A 339 5.08 0.61 25.12
C GLU A 339 6.52 1.09 24.85
N VAL A 340 7.29 1.30 25.92
CA VAL A 340 8.70 1.64 25.81
C VAL A 340 9.49 0.39 25.41
N VAL A 341 10.07 0.43 24.22
CA VAL A 341 10.96 -0.62 23.72
C VAL A 341 12.32 -0.50 24.41
N THR A 342 12.61 -1.46 25.28
CA THR A 342 13.89 -1.55 25.98
C THR A 342 14.84 -2.50 25.26
N THR A 343 16.14 -2.25 25.38
CA THR A 343 17.19 -3.15 24.90
C THR A 343 17.70 -3.96 26.10
N PRO A 344 17.88 -5.29 25.97
CA PRO A 344 18.43 -6.10 27.05
C PRO A 344 19.76 -5.54 27.59
N ALA A 345 20.01 -5.74 28.88
CA ALA A 345 21.24 -5.30 29.51
C ALA A 345 22.45 -6.02 28.90
N GLN A 346 23.49 -5.26 28.55
CA GLN A 346 24.71 -5.81 27.96
C GLN A 346 25.45 -6.70 28.98
N PRO A 347 25.78 -7.96 28.65
CA PRO A 347 26.57 -8.83 29.53
C PRO A 347 28.02 -8.35 29.69
N ALA A 348 28.67 -8.84 30.74
CA ALA A 348 30.09 -8.62 30.95
C ALA A 348 30.93 -9.43 29.94
N MET A 349 32.12 -8.95 29.63
CA MET A 349 33.04 -9.65 28.72
C MET A 349 33.54 -10.96 29.35
N PRO A 350 33.45 -12.10 28.64
CA PRO A 350 34.09 -13.34 29.08
C PRO A 350 35.59 -13.16 29.26
N ALA A 351 36.11 -13.53 30.44
CA ALA A 351 37.51 -13.33 30.79
C ALA A 351 38.33 -14.61 30.58
N SER A 352 39.66 -14.47 30.57
CA SER A 352 40.60 -15.61 30.65
C SER A 352 40.38 -16.72 29.61
N LEU A 353 39.96 -16.38 28.39
CA LEU A 353 39.84 -17.39 27.31
C LEU A 353 41.22 -17.97 26.99
N THR A 354 41.36 -19.29 27.13
CA THR A 354 42.57 -20.04 26.74
C THR A 354 42.20 -21.20 25.83
N GLY A 355 43.12 -21.54 24.91
CA GLY A 355 42.99 -22.67 24.01
C GLY A 355 44.13 -23.65 24.23
N THR A 356 43.81 -24.94 24.38
CA THR A 356 44.78 -26.01 24.59
C THR A 356 44.57 -27.11 23.55
N ASN A 357 45.65 -27.66 23.00
CA ASN A 357 45.59 -28.85 22.15
C ASN A 357 45.72 -30.11 23.03
N LEU A 358 44.67 -30.93 23.08
CA LEU A 358 44.62 -32.20 23.79
C LEU A 358 44.49 -33.34 22.77
N LEU A 359 45.57 -34.07 22.51
CA LEU A 359 45.55 -35.29 21.68
C LEU A 359 44.84 -35.08 20.31
N ASN A 360 45.20 -34.01 19.59
CA ASN A 360 44.64 -33.60 18.30
C ASN A 360 43.19 -33.07 18.34
N GLN A 361 42.67 -32.73 19.52
CA GLN A 361 41.40 -32.04 19.71
C GLN A 361 41.62 -30.77 20.53
N GLY A 362 41.05 -29.66 20.07
CA GLY A 362 41.15 -28.39 20.80
C GLY A 362 40.18 -28.35 21.99
N LEU A 363 40.64 -27.74 23.08
CA LEU A 363 39.84 -27.36 24.24
C LEU A 363 39.92 -25.84 24.42
N LEU A 364 38.77 -25.18 24.48
CA LEU A 364 38.67 -23.80 24.95
C LEU A 364 38.14 -23.77 26.39
N THR A 365 38.70 -22.89 27.22
CA THR A 365 38.19 -22.60 28.57
C THR A 365 38.13 -21.09 28.77
N TRP A 366 37.06 -20.58 29.36
CA TRP A 366 36.92 -19.16 29.71
C TRP A 366 36.30 -19.00 31.10
N GLN A 367 36.30 -17.79 31.62
CA GLN A 367 35.62 -17.43 32.86
C GLN A 367 34.34 -16.67 32.52
N ASP A 368 33.21 -17.18 33.00
CA ASP A 368 31.97 -16.45 33.04
C ASP A 368 32.07 -15.26 34.01
N SER A 369 31.66 -14.09 33.55
CA SER A 369 31.79 -12.82 34.27
C SER A 369 30.47 -12.08 34.43
N SER A 370 29.35 -12.66 33.97
CA SER A 370 28.01 -12.12 34.13
C SER A 370 27.02 -13.19 34.58
N ASP A 371 25.82 -12.77 34.97
CA ASP A 371 24.70 -13.64 35.38
C ASP A 371 23.41 -13.33 34.58
N ASN A 372 23.53 -12.45 33.58
CA ASN A 372 22.42 -11.93 32.80
C ASN A 372 22.47 -12.37 31.32
N GLU A 373 23.42 -13.22 30.97
CA GLU A 373 23.53 -13.84 29.66
C GLU A 373 22.53 -14.99 29.49
N THR A 374 22.01 -15.11 28.28
CA THR A 374 21.24 -16.25 27.79
C THR A 374 22.14 -17.37 27.27
N GLY A 375 23.44 -17.10 27.08
CA GLY A 375 24.44 -18.07 26.63
C GLY A 375 25.67 -17.41 26.02
N PHE A 376 26.56 -18.23 25.43
CA PHE A 376 27.79 -17.77 24.79
C PHE A 376 27.83 -18.12 23.31
N LEU A 377 28.27 -17.17 22.50
CA LEU A 377 28.59 -17.36 21.09
C LEU A 377 30.10 -17.57 20.94
N VAL A 378 30.49 -18.71 20.37
CA VAL A 378 31.89 -19.02 20.08
C VAL A 378 32.15 -18.83 18.60
N ARG A 379 33.08 -17.94 18.25
CA ARG A 379 33.48 -17.66 16.87
C ARG A 379 34.86 -18.20 16.56
N LYS A 380 35.03 -18.76 15.36
CA LYS A 380 36.31 -19.19 14.80
C LYS A 380 36.70 -18.26 13.65
N LEU A 381 37.98 -17.94 13.53
CA LEU A 381 38.50 -17.24 12.35
C LEU A 381 38.77 -18.27 11.26
N ASN A 382 38.13 -18.11 10.10
CA ASN A 382 38.31 -19.04 8.98
C ASN A 382 39.54 -18.67 8.12
N ALA A 383 39.85 -19.53 7.15
CA ALA A 383 41.02 -19.38 6.28
C ALA A 383 40.99 -18.10 5.40
N LEU A 384 39.81 -17.47 5.23
CA LEU A 384 39.64 -16.21 4.50
C LEU A 384 39.79 -14.98 5.41
N GLY A 385 40.11 -15.17 6.69
CA GLY A 385 40.23 -14.08 7.66
C GLY A 385 38.88 -13.49 8.10
N ALA A 386 37.77 -14.21 7.88
CA ALA A 386 36.45 -13.81 8.37
C ALA A 386 36.08 -14.61 9.62
N TRP A 387 35.44 -13.95 10.60
CA TRP A 387 34.87 -14.64 11.74
C TRP A 387 33.57 -15.34 11.33
N GLU A 388 33.44 -16.60 11.74
CA GLU A 388 32.23 -17.40 11.55
C GLU A 388 31.78 -18.00 12.89
N THR A 389 30.48 -18.23 13.03
CA THR A 389 29.92 -18.90 14.20
C THR A 389 30.29 -20.37 14.16
N LEU A 390 31.01 -20.81 15.18
CA LEU A 390 31.35 -22.22 15.36
C LEU A 390 30.23 -22.96 16.07
N THR A 391 29.77 -22.39 17.19
CA THR A 391 28.66 -22.91 17.99
C THR A 391 28.17 -21.84 18.96
N SER A 392 26.98 -22.05 19.52
CA SER A 392 26.55 -21.43 20.78
C SER A 392 26.58 -22.47 21.90
N VAL A 393 26.79 -22.02 23.14
CA VAL A 393 26.62 -22.84 24.35
C VAL A 393 25.68 -22.13 25.32
N GLU A 394 25.01 -22.89 26.18
CA GLU A 394 24.12 -22.35 27.21
C GLU A 394 24.89 -21.47 28.22
N LYS A 395 24.15 -20.69 29.01
CA LYS A 395 24.73 -19.92 30.12
C LYS A 395 25.45 -20.83 31.12
N ASP A 396 26.34 -20.27 31.93
CA ASP A 396 27.17 -20.99 32.91
C ASP A 396 28.17 -22.03 32.32
N ILE A 397 28.15 -22.28 31.00
CA ILE A 397 29.16 -23.10 30.33
C ILE A 397 30.45 -22.31 30.19
N ASN A 398 31.56 -22.90 30.63
CA ASN A 398 32.88 -22.28 30.68
C ASN A 398 33.96 -23.06 29.91
N THR A 399 33.58 -24.15 29.22
CA THR A 399 34.49 -24.97 28.41
C THR A 399 33.84 -25.45 27.12
N LEU A 400 34.66 -25.63 26.08
CA LEU A 400 34.26 -26.25 24.81
C LEU A 400 35.36 -27.20 24.34
N SER A 401 35.09 -28.50 24.37
CA SER A 401 36.03 -29.58 24.04
C SER A 401 35.78 -30.15 22.63
N ASN A 402 36.63 -31.09 22.21
CA ASN A 402 36.52 -31.84 20.94
C ASN A 402 36.53 -30.94 19.69
N LEU A 403 37.22 -29.79 19.77
CA LEU A 403 37.30 -28.87 18.63
C LEU A 403 38.16 -29.47 17.52
N VAL A 404 37.61 -29.48 16.30
CA VAL A 404 38.36 -29.86 15.11
C VAL A 404 39.37 -28.75 14.79
N LEU A 405 40.65 -29.08 14.96
CA LEU A 405 41.78 -28.21 14.63
C LEU A 405 42.19 -28.43 13.17
N LEU A 406 42.41 -27.33 12.45
CA LEU A 406 43.01 -27.35 11.12
C LEU A 406 44.52 -27.14 11.26
N ASP A 407 45.30 -27.64 10.31
CA ASP A 407 46.75 -27.39 10.28
C ASP A 407 47.03 -25.87 10.32
N GLY A 408 47.92 -25.47 11.23
CA GLY A 408 48.28 -24.08 11.47
C GLY A 408 47.64 -23.47 12.72
N ASN A 409 47.45 -22.15 12.69
CA ASN A 409 46.96 -21.38 13.83
C ASN A 409 45.42 -21.28 13.80
N ASN A 410 44.74 -21.87 14.78
CA ASN A 410 43.29 -21.80 14.93
C ASN A 410 42.93 -20.72 15.96
N GLN A 411 42.22 -19.67 15.54
CA GLN A 411 41.89 -18.53 16.39
C GLN A 411 40.40 -18.50 16.76
N TYR A 412 40.12 -18.20 18.04
CA TYR A 412 38.78 -18.21 18.62
C TYR A 412 38.51 -16.99 19.49
N LYS A 413 37.24 -16.58 19.56
CA LYS A 413 36.74 -15.60 20.54
C LYS A 413 35.39 -16.03 21.09
N VAL A 414 35.11 -15.66 22.33
CA VAL A 414 33.85 -15.94 23.01
C VAL A 414 33.14 -14.63 23.34
N ILE A 415 31.82 -14.60 23.14
CA ILE A 415 30.95 -13.45 23.36
C ILE A 415 29.78 -13.92 24.22
N ALA A 416 29.55 -13.30 25.37
CA ALA A 416 28.33 -13.52 26.14
C ALA A 416 27.17 -12.76 25.50
N LEU A 417 25.99 -13.39 25.42
CA LEU A 417 24.80 -12.83 24.77
C LEU A 417 23.66 -12.73 25.77
N ASN A 418 22.98 -11.59 25.83
CA ASN A 418 21.66 -11.47 26.44
C ASN A 418 20.62 -11.21 25.33
N GLY A 419 19.95 -12.28 24.89
CA GLY A 419 19.21 -12.27 23.63
C GLY A 419 20.17 -12.01 22.46
N SER A 420 19.96 -10.92 21.71
CA SER A 420 20.86 -10.50 20.63
C SER A 420 21.87 -9.41 21.03
N VAL A 421 21.92 -9.02 22.31
CA VAL A 421 22.83 -7.98 22.82
C VAL A 421 24.16 -8.61 23.26
N PRO A 422 25.31 -8.24 22.67
CA PRO A 422 26.59 -8.86 22.95
C PRO A 422 27.39 -8.14 24.04
N SER A 423 28.14 -8.91 24.83
CA SER A 423 29.30 -8.41 25.57
C SER A 423 30.38 -7.90 24.60
N PRO A 424 31.38 -7.14 25.07
CA PRO A 424 32.66 -7.09 24.38
C PRO A 424 33.18 -8.54 24.17
N ALA A 425 33.81 -8.81 23.04
CA ALA A 425 34.40 -10.12 22.79
C ALA A 425 35.61 -10.36 23.71
N SER A 426 35.81 -11.61 24.14
CA SER A 426 37.02 -12.01 24.84
C SER A 426 38.28 -11.67 24.03
N PRO A 427 39.46 -11.57 24.67
CA PRO A 427 40.73 -11.68 23.96
C PRO A 427 40.77 -12.94 23.09
N ILE A 428 41.44 -12.87 21.93
CA ILE A 428 41.53 -13.99 20.99
C ILE A 428 42.43 -15.08 21.59
N ALA A 429 41.92 -16.31 21.67
CA ALA A 429 42.72 -17.50 21.96
C ALA A 429 43.19 -18.15 20.65
N SER A 430 44.42 -18.66 20.66
CA SER A 430 45.06 -19.30 19.50
C SER A 430 45.53 -20.70 19.88
N ILE A 431 45.22 -21.70 19.05
CA ILE A 431 45.68 -23.07 19.20
C ILE A 431 46.51 -23.44 17.97
N GLU A 432 47.80 -23.67 18.17
CA GLU A 432 48.68 -24.20 17.12
C GLU A 432 48.50 -25.71 17.00
N TYR A 433 48.30 -26.18 15.77
CA TYR A 433 48.19 -27.59 15.45
C TYR A 433 49.09 -27.93 14.26
N GLY A 434 50.00 -28.89 14.46
CA GLY A 434 50.76 -29.52 13.37
C GLY A 434 50.32 -30.97 13.28
N GLY A 435 49.66 -31.36 12.18
CA GLY A 435 49.08 -32.68 11.99
C GLY A 435 49.99 -33.85 12.37
N ASP A 436 49.38 -34.91 12.92
CA ASP A 436 50.07 -36.09 13.45
C ASP A 436 50.40 -37.12 12.33
N PRO A 437 51.58 -37.79 12.35
CA PRO A 437 51.93 -38.84 11.40
C PRO A 437 51.30 -40.21 11.76
N ASP A 438 50.95 -40.96 10.72
CA ASP A 438 50.38 -42.34 10.62
C ASP A 438 50.54 -43.28 11.84
N PRO A 439 49.51 -44.06 12.26
CA PRO A 439 49.48 -44.74 13.54
C PRO A 439 50.04 -46.17 13.50
N THR A 440 50.67 -46.62 14.60
CA THR A 440 50.92 -48.05 14.88
C THR A 440 50.26 -48.50 16.18
N ASP A 441 49.66 -49.69 16.09
CA ASP A 441 48.87 -50.57 16.98
C ASP A 441 49.48 -50.91 18.38
N PRO A 442 48.82 -51.66 19.29
CA PRO A 442 47.90 -51.21 20.36
C PRO A 442 48.29 -51.76 21.77
N THR A 443 47.60 -51.34 22.85
CA THR A 443 47.36 -52.21 24.03
C THR A 443 46.11 -51.76 24.83
N ASP A 444 45.28 -52.74 25.17
CA ASP A 444 44.08 -52.73 26.03
C ASP A 444 44.42 -53.32 27.43
N PRO A 445 43.49 -53.53 28.39
CA PRO A 445 42.63 -52.64 29.21
C PRO A 445 43.00 -52.67 30.73
N THR A 446 42.32 -51.90 31.60
CA THR A 446 41.87 -52.36 32.94
C THR A 446 40.74 -51.51 33.55
N ASP A 447 39.83 -52.21 34.23
CA ASP A 447 38.58 -51.81 34.93
C ASP A 447 38.82 -51.46 36.45
N PRO A 448 37.82 -51.28 37.34
CA PRO A 448 37.42 -50.02 38.01
C PRO A 448 37.62 -50.00 39.54
N THR A 449 37.36 -48.87 40.23
CA THR A 449 37.12 -48.84 41.71
C THR A 449 36.15 -47.74 42.17
N ASP A 450 35.33 -48.12 43.15
CA ASP A 450 34.16 -47.47 43.82
C ASP A 450 34.57 -46.54 45.01
N PRO A 451 33.69 -45.96 45.88
CA PRO A 451 33.62 -44.51 46.18
C PRO A 451 33.85 -44.16 47.66
N THR A 452 33.84 -42.88 48.05
CA THR A 452 33.55 -42.44 49.44
C THR A 452 33.05 -40.98 49.55
N ASP A 453 31.87 -40.86 50.16
CA ASP A 453 31.22 -39.85 51.06
C ASP A 453 31.94 -38.53 51.45
N PRO A 454 31.20 -37.44 51.76
CA PRO A 454 31.00 -37.13 53.20
C PRO A 454 29.70 -36.38 53.64
N THR A 455 29.13 -36.85 54.76
CA THR A 455 28.64 -36.17 56.00
C THR A 455 27.63 -34.99 55.98
N ASP A 456 26.63 -35.13 56.85
CA ASP A 456 25.47 -34.26 57.21
C ASP A 456 25.61 -33.72 58.69
N PRO A 457 24.59 -33.08 59.34
CA PRO A 457 24.20 -31.66 59.38
C PRO A 457 24.28 -31.00 60.79
N THR A 458 23.84 -29.75 60.92
CA THR A 458 23.15 -29.25 62.14
C THR A 458 22.03 -28.23 61.81
N ASP A 459 20.90 -28.40 62.50
CA ASP A 459 19.55 -27.79 62.37
C ASP A 459 19.28 -26.77 63.54
N PRO A 460 18.05 -26.33 63.89
CA PRO A 460 17.44 -25.00 63.65
C PRO A 460 16.95 -24.26 64.93
N THR A 461 16.19 -23.15 64.80
CA THR A 461 14.87 -22.87 65.49
C THR A 461 14.32 -21.43 65.27
N ASP A 462 13.17 -21.30 64.58
CA ASP A 462 11.80 -20.78 64.93
C ASP A 462 11.54 -19.47 65.77
N PRO A 463 10.29 -18.94 65.92
CA PRO A 463 9.63 -17.85 65.14
C PRO A 463 9.05 -16.69 66.01
N THR A 464 8.46 -15.62 65.44
CA THR A 464 7.47 -14.75 66.13
C THR A 464 6.47 -13.99 65.23
N ASP A 465 5.23 -13.95 65.73
CA ASP A 465 3.89 -13.37 65.42
C ASP A 465 3.70 -11.98 64.71
N PRO A 466 2.46 -11.67 64.23
CA PRO A 466 2.09 -10.50 63.42
C PRO A 466 1.47 -9.34 64.24
N THR A 467 1.32 -8.16 63.61
CA THR A 467 0.61 -7.00 64.18
C THR A 467 -0.41 -6.37 63.23
N ASP A 468 -1.53 -5.97 63.84
CA ASP A 468 -2.84 -5.46 63.36
C ASP A 468 -2.81 -4.04 62.72
N PRO A 469 -3.92 -3.58 62.08
CA PRO A 469 -3.95 -2.46 61.13
C PRO A 469 -4.25 -1.10 61.78
N THR A 470 -3.91 -0.02 61.07
CA THR A 470 -4.25 1.36 61.44
C THR A 470 -5.26 1.98 60.47
N GLY A 471 -6.22 2.71 61.03
CA GLY A 471 -7.44 3.23 60.41
C GLY A 471 -7.32 4.46 59.50
N PRO A 472 -8.46 5.15 59.25
CA PRO A 472 -8.72 5.90 58.02
C PRO A 472 -8.25 7.36 58.06
N THR A 473 -7.96 7.93 56.89
CA THR A 473 -7.68 9.36 56.68
C THR A 473 -8.84 10.07 55.98
N ASP A 474 -9.05 11.31 56.42
CA ASP A 474 -10.07 12.33 56.08
C ASP A 474 -10.06 12.74 54.59
N PRO A 475 -11.18 13.26 54.01
CA PRO A 475 -11.29 13.57 52.59
C PRO A 475 -10.74 14.97 52.27
N THR A 476 -9.92 15.04 51.22
CA THR A 476 -9.50 16.29 50.59
C THR A 476 -10.45 16.71 49.47
N ASP A 477 -10.66 18.04 49.40
CA ASP A 477 -11.49 18.86 48.50
C ASP A 477 -11.53 18.42 47.02
N PRO A 478 -12.64 18.61 46.28
CA PRO A 478 -12.73 18.28 44.87
C PRO A 478 -11.89 19.22 44.01
N GLU A 479 -11.13 18.63 43.10
CA GLU A 479 -10.48 19.29 41.97
C GLU A 479 -11.56 19.87 41.03
N PRO A 480 -11.38 21.09 40.47
CA PRO A 480 -12.38 21.70 39.59
C PRO A 480 -12.54 20.87 38.31
N GLU A 481 -13.78 20.51 37.97
CA GLU A 481 -14.11 19.80 36.74
C GLU A 481 -13.63 20.59 35.49
N PRO A 482 -13.19 19.91 34.43
CA PRO A 482 -12.77 20.57 33.20
C PRO A 482 -13.94 21.33 32.57
N GLU A 483 -13.73 22.60 32.21
CA GLU A 483 -14.74 23.44 31.55
C GLU A 483 -15.29 22.76 30.29
N VAL A 484 -16.60 22.53 30.30
CA VAL A 484 -17.31 21.88 29.20
C VAL A 484 -17.47 22.89 28.05
N THR A 485 -16.79 22.66 26.93
CA THR A 485 -16.84 23.56 25.76
C THR A 485 -18.02 23.25 24.83
N GLY A 486 -18.53 24.26 24.12
CA GLY A 486 -19.60 24.09 23.12
C GLY A 486 -19.28 23.09 22.01
N LYS A 487 -18.00 22.99 21.61
CA LYS A 487 -17.54 21.97 20.66
C LYS A 487 -17.65 20.55 21.24
N ALA A 488 -17.20 20.34 22.48
CA ALA A 488 -17.28 19.03 23.12
C ALA A 488 -18.72 18.58 23.33
N LEU A 489 -19.62 19.52 23.68
CA LEU A 489 -21.05 19.27 23.76
C LEU A 489 -21.66 18.93 22.40
N TYR A 490 -21.31 19.70 21.36
CA TYR A 490 -21.77 19.45 20.00
C TYR A 490 -21.32 18.09 19.46
N ASP A 491 -20.04 17.75 19.62
CA ASP A 491 -19.48 16.46 19.18
C ASP A 491 -20.17 15.29 19.89
N LYS A 492 -20.48 15.45 21.18
CA LYS A 492 -21.10 14.42 22.02
C LYS A 492 -22.60 14.24 21.73
N GLN A 493 -23.33 15.33 21.47
CA GLN A 493 -24.80 15.30 21.49
C GLN A 493 -25.46 15.63 20.14
N CYS A 494 -24.81 16.40 19.26
CA CYS A 494 -25.44 16.96 18.06
C CYS A 494 -24.84 16.45 16.75
N ALA A 495 -23.51 16.24 16.69
CA ALA A 495 -22.78 15.88 15.48
C ALA A 495 -23.28 14.58 14.82
N ARG A 496 -23.83 13.64 15.62
CA ARG A 496 -24.43 12.40 15.13
C ARG A 496 -25.62 12.62 14.20
N CYS A 497 -26.43 13.65 14.42
CA CYS A 497 -27.62 13.94 13.61
C CYS A 497 -27.40 15.14 12.67
N HIS A 498 -26.56 16.10 13.04
CA HIS A 498 -26.36 17.33 12.26
C HIS A 498 -25.04 17.34 11.49
N GLY A 499 -24.27 16.26 11.54
CA GLY A 499 -22.96 16.12 10.91
C GLY A 499 -21.86 16.80 11.71
N ALA A 500 -20.62 16.28 11.60
CA ALA A 500 -19.46 16.86 12.29
C ALA A 500 -19.14 18.31 11.87
N ASN A 501 -19.64 18.73 10.70
CA ASN A 501 -19.47 20.09 10.16
C ASN A 501 -20.80 20.88 10.12
N ALA A 502 -21.82 20.47 10.89
CA ALA A 502 -23.15 21.09 10.90
C ALA A 502 -23.88 21.14 9.54
N ASN A 503 -23.42 20.39 8.54
CA ASN A 503 -23.98 20.34 7.20
C ASN A 503 -25.26 19.50 7.10
N GLY A 504 -25.74 18.96 8.21
CA GLY A 504 -26.89 18.07 8.28
C GLY A 504 -26.55 16.66 7.83
N ASN A 505 -27.44 15.73 8.12
CA ASN A 505 -27.43 14.37 7.59
C ASN A 505 -28.89 13.89 7.41
N PRO A 506 -29.14 12.63 6.97
CA PRO A 506 -30.51 12.15 6.79
C PRO A 506 -31.40 12.17 8.05
N ILE A 507 -30.82 12.24 9.25
CA ILE A 507 -31.47 12.25 10.56
C ILE A 507 -31.70 13.67 11.08
N GLY A 508 -30.81 14.63 10.78
CA GLY A 508 -30.90 16.01 11.27
C GLY A 508 -30.64 17.07 10.20
N ILE A 509 -31.38 18.18 10.28
CA ILE A 509 -31.26 19.30 9.34
C ILE A 509 -29.86 19.94 9.36
N PRO A 510 -29.43 20.57 8.27
CA PRO A 510 -28.24 21.41 8.28
C PRO A 510 -28.37 22.53 9.32
N LEU A 511 -27.38 22.65 10.19
CA LEU A 511 -27.25 23.71 11.19
C LEU A 511 -26.18 24.72 10.78
N ASN A 512 -25.61 24.62 9.59
CA ASN A 512 -24.62 25.54 9.03
C ASN A 512 -25.25 26.69 8.22
N LYS A 513 -26.58 26.82 8.25
CA LYS A 513 -27.29 27.95 7.66
C LYS A 513 -27.55 29.00 8.74
N GLU A 514 -27.17 30.24 8.46
CA GLU A 514 -27.36 31.37 9.36
C GLU A 514 -28.84 31.55 9.77
N THR A 515 -29.06 31.77 11.07
CA THR A 515 -30.37 32.08 11.67
C THR A 515 -30.19 32.97 12.91
N ASP A 516 -31.27 33.46 13.51
CA ASP A 516 -31.23 34.19 14.78
C ASP A 516 -30.73 33.31 15.93
N LEU A 517 -29.60 33.70 16.53
CA LEU A 517 -28.93 32.92 17.58
C LEU A 517 -29.81 32.73 18.82
N ALA A 518 -30.55 33.76 19.25
CA ALA A 518 -31.37 33.69 20.46
C ALA A 518 -32.51 32.67 20.27
N THR A 519 -33.22 32.76 19.14
CA THR A 519 -34.27 31.82 18.77
C THR A 519 -33.74 30.40 18.58
N PHE A 520 -32.51 30.25 18.09
CA PHE A 520 -31.86 28.97 17.89
C PHE A 520 -31.43 28.31 19.20
N VAL A 521 -30.86 29.07 20.14
CA VAL A 521 -30.52 28.61 21.49
C VAL A 521 -31.76 28.20 22.26
N ASP A 522 -32.81 29.02 22.23
CA ASP A 522 -34.11 28.70 22.87
C ASP A 522 -34.67 27.37 22.33
N TYR A 523 -34.57 27.15 21.02
CA TYR A 523 -35.02 25.90 20.40
C TYR A 523 -34.19 24.69 20.82
N ILE A 524 -32.87 24.83 20.95
CA ILE A 524 -32.00 23.75 21.43
C ILE A 524 -32.41 23.37 22.85
N GLU A 525 -32.58 24.35 23.75
CA GLU A 525 -32.94 24.12 25.15
C GLU A 525 -34.28 23.38 25.29
N VAL A 526 -35.30 23.73 24.49
CA VAL A 526 -36.64 23.15 24.68
C VAL A 526 -36.92 21.89 23.86
N ALA A 527 -36.14 21.62 22.80
CA ALA A 527 -36.48 20.59 21.83
C ALA A 527 -35.33 19.63 21.47
N MET A 528 -34.09 19.88 21.89
CA MET A 528 -32.93 19.09 21.52
C MET A 528 -32.11 18.61 22.73
N PRO A 529 -31.49 17.41 22.67
CA PRO A 529 -31.57 16.42 21.59
C PRO A 529 -32.97 15.81 21.41
N ALA A 530 -33.35 15.52 20.16
CA ALA A 530 -34.67 14.97 19.84
C ALA A 530 -34.96 13.67 20.63
N GLY A 531 -36.08 13.66 21.35
CA GLY A 531 -36.47 12.55 22.23
C GLY A 531 -35.89 12.61 23.64
N ASN A 532 -35.00 13.56 23.94
CA ASN A 532 -34.45 13.79 25.28
C ASN A 532 -33.96 15.24 25.47
N ALA A 533 -34.86 16.23 25.33
CA ALA A 533 -34.51 17.64 25.44
C ALA A 533 -33.92 18.03 26.82
N ALA A 534 -34.28 17.30 27.88
CA ALA A 534 -33.74 17.53 29.22
C ALA A 534 -32.23 17.20 29.37
N ALA A 535 -31.58 16.63 28.35
CA ALA A 535 -30.14 16.34 28.36
C ALA A 535 -29.24 17.56 28.08
N CYS A 536 -29.83 18.69 27.70
CA CYS A 536 -29.12 19.95 27.46
C CYS A 536 -29.92 21.10 28.10
N ASP A 537 -29.39 21.69 29.16
CA ASP A 537 -29.98 22.84 29.84
C ASP A 537 -29.62 24.16 29.13
N ALA A 538 -30.07 25.29 29.67
CA ALA A 538 -29.86 26.61 29.08
C ALA A 538 -28.37 26.92 28.79
N ASP A 539 -27.47 26.54 29.70
CA ASP A 539 -26.03 26.79 29.56
C ASP A 539 -25.41 25.88 28.48
N CYS A 540 -25.81 24.61 28.44
CA CYS A 540 -25.46 23.69 27.36
C CYS A 540 -25.95 24.20 25.98
N ALA A 541 -27.20 24.65 25.90
CA ALA A 541 -27.80 25.15 24.67
C ALA A 541 -27.11 26.42 24.17
N ALA A 542 -26.76 27.33 25.08
CA ALA A 542 -26.02 28.54 24.77
C ALA A 542 -24.61 28.25 24.24
N LEU A 543 -23.88 27.32 24.88
CA LEU A 543 -22.53 26.92 24.44
C LEU A 543 -22.55 26.25 23.06
N ILE A 544 -23.52 25.37 22.80
CA ILE A 544 -23.69 24.71 21.50
C ILE A 544 -24.06 25.73 20.42
N GLY A 545 -25.03 26.62 20.69
CA GLY A 545 -25.47 27.65 19.74
C GLY A 545 -24.34 28.61 19.37
N GLN A 546 -23.56 29.08 20.35
CA GLN A 546 -22.40 29.94 20.11
C GLN A 546 -21.28 29.24 19.34
N TYR A 547 -21.03 27.96 19.62
CA TYR A 547 -20.08 27.15 18.84
C TYR A 547 -20.52 27.02 17.37
N ILE A 548 -21.82 26.73 17.14
CA ILE A 548 -22.35 26.58 15.79
C ILE A 548 -22.28 27.89 15.01
N GLN A 549 -22.71 29.00 15.62
CA GLN A 549 -22.62 30.33 15.00
C GLN A 549 -21.18 30.69 14.65
N SER A 550 -20.25 30.57 15.60
CA SER A 550 -18.86 30.98 15.40
C SER A 550 -18.09 30.08 14.45
N THR A 551 -18.51 28.83 14.27
CA THR A 551 -17.76 27.82 13.49
C THR A 551 -18.37 27.55 12.11
N PHE A 552 -19.70 27.64 11.99
CA PHE A 552 -20.42 27.17 10.80
C PHE A 552 -21.30 28.22 10.14
N TRP A 553 -21.65 29.32 10.82
CA TRP A 553 -22.37 30.43 10.18
C TRP A 553 -21.35 31.47 9.69
N SER A 554 -21.15 31.54 8.39
CA SER A 554 -20.50 32.67 7.73
C SER A 554 -21.50 33.39 6.84
N ALA A 555 -21.46 34.72 6.91
CA ALA A 555 -22.41 35.68 6.39
C ALA A 555 -22.82 35.49 4.91
N GLU A 556 -24.04 35.96 4.63
CA GLU A 556 -24.73 36.03 3.33
C GLU A 556 -23.91 36.44 2.08
N PRO A 557 -24.44 36.21 0.86
CA PRO A 557 -23.74 36.25 -0.43
C PRO A 557 -23.38 37.64 -0.99
N ASP A 558 -23.39 38.72 -0.21
CA ASP A 558 -23.16 40.08 -0.70
C ASP A 558 -21.86 40.74 -0.20
N GLU A 559 -21.01 39.99 0.52
CA GLU A 559 -19.62 40.41 0.79
C GLU A 559 -18.72 40.08 -0.42
N PRO A 560 -17.76 40.95 -0.79
CA PRO A 560 -16.76 40.59 -1.80
C PRO A 560 -16.12 39.27 -1.40
N LEU A 561 -16.05 38.30 -2.33
CA LEU A 561 -15.44 36.97 -2.11
C LEU A 561 -14.21 37.14 -1.22
N ALA A 562 -14.29 36.65 0.02
CA ALA A 562 -13.16 36.72 0.94
C ALA A 562 -11.91 36.14 0.24
N ASP A 563 -10.75 36.73 0.52
CA ASP A 563 -9.51 36.41 -0.20
C ASP A 563 -9.30 34.88 -0.34
N GLU A 564 -8.92 34.43 -1.54
CA GLU A 564 -8.57 33.04 -1.76
C GLU A 564 -7.43 32.63 -0.82
N ILE A 565 -7.54 31.43 -0.23
CA ILE A 565 -6.47 30.90 0.60
C ILE A 565 -5.49 30.15 -0.31
N PRO A 566 -4.19 30.51 -0.33
CA PRO A 566 -3.19 29.78 -1.11
C PRO A 566 -3.17 28.28 -0.81
N GLY A 567 -2.89 27.46 -1.82
CA GLY A 567 -2.78 26.00 -1.66
C GLY A 567 -1.54 25.58 -0.86
N PRO A 568 -1.48 24.36 -0.30
CA PRO A 568 -0.32 23.90 0.46
C PRO A 568 0.93 23.75 -0.43
N ARG A 569 2.11 24.09 0.10
CA ARG A 569 3.39 23.72 -0.56
C ARG A 569 3.47 22.21 -0.71
N GLN A 570 3.96 21.72 -1.85
CA GLN A 570 3.99 20.29 -2.12
C GLN A 570 5.14 19.89 -3.06
N LEU A 571 5.54 18.62 -2.95
CA LEU A 571 6.39 17.94 -3.90
C LEU A 571 5.55 16.82 -4.53
N ASN A 572 5.16 17.01 -5.79
CA ASN A 572 4.28 16.05 -6.46
C ASN A 572 5.13 15.03 -7.19
N LEU A 573 5.10 13.77 -6.73
CA LEU A 573 5.74 12.68 -7.45
C LEU A 573 5.06 12.52 -8.82
N LEU A 574 5.85 12.40 -9.89
CA LEU A 574 5.33 12.11 -11.22
C LEU A 574 4.54 10.80 -11.21
N SER A 575 3.28 10.83 -11.63
CA SER A 575 2.53 9.59 -11.87
C SER A 575 3.18 8.79 -13.00
N ARG A 576 2.88 7.50 -13.14
CA ARG A 576 3.33 6.62 -14.21
C ARG A 576 3.05 7.21 -15.58
N TYR A 577 1.87 7.80 -15.76
CA TYR A 577 1.52 8.51 -16.99
C TYR A 577 2.49 9.67 -17.25
N GLN A 578 2.73 10.52 -16.24
CA GLN A 578 3.60 11.68 -16.35
C GLN A 578 5.08 11.30 -16.51
N TYR A 579 5.58 10.34 -15.74
CA TYR A 579 6.94 9.80 -15.84
C TYR A 579 7.19 9.25 -17.24
N ASN A 580 6.29 8.39 -17.74
CA ASN A 580 6.43 7.78 -19.06
C ASN A 580 6.46 8.84 -20.17
N ASN A 581 5.59 9.84 -20.12
CA ASN A 581 5.60 10.91 -21.11
C ASN A 581 6.89 11.76 -21.01
N THR A 582 7.30 12.12 -19.79
CA THR A 582 8.49 12.92 -19.55
C THR A 582 9.77 12.24 -20.01
N VAL A 583 9.97 10.95 -19.77
CA VAL A 583 11.16 10.25 -20.29
C VAL A 583 11.16 10.14 -21.81
N ASN A 584 10.00 9.91 -22.43
CA ASN A 584 9.89 9.84 -23.89
C ASN A 584 10.17 11.20 -24.55
N ASP A 585 9.65 12.29 -23.99
CA ASP A 585 9.91 13.65 -24.46
C ASP A 585 11.37 14.09 -24.22
N LEU A 586 11.93 13.75 -23.04
CA LEU A 586 13.29 14.10 -22.67
C LEU A 586 14.34 13.36 -23.53
N LEU A 587 14.11 12.07 -23.81
CA LEU A 587 15.08 11.19 -24.48
C LEU A 587 14.79 11.00 -25.97
N GLY A 588 13.65 11.49 -26.47
CA GLY A 588 13.23 11.28 -27.86
C GLY A 588 12.91 9.81 -28.19
N LEU A 589 12.40 9.07 -27.19
CA LEU A 589 12.05 7.65 -27.29
C LEU A 589 10.54 7.46 -27.48
N ASN A 590 10.13 6.21 -27.75
CA ASN A 590 8.74 5.78 -27.75
C ASN A 590 8.64 4.40 -27.06
N VAL A 591 8.67 4.41 -25.74
CA VAL A 591 8.70 3.22 -24.88
C VAL A 591 7.66 3.30 -23.77
N ASN A 592 7.32 2.14 -23.20
CA ASN A 592 6.58 2.05 -21.94
C ASN A 592 7.55 1.74 -20.80
N ALA A 593 8.06 2.78 -20.15
CA ALA A 593 9.03 2.68 -19.06
C ALA A 593 8.42 2.26 -17.71
N VAL A 594 7.09 2.31 -17.59
CA VAL A 594 6.38 2.26 -16.30
C VAL A 594 5.58 0.96 -16.11
N TYR A 595 5.79 -0.04 -16.97
CA TYR A 595 5.01 -1.28 -16.97
C TYR A 595 5.01 -2.00 -15.61
N ASN A 596 6.14 -1.99 -14.90
CA ASN A 596 6.29 -2.67 -13.60
C ASN A 596 6.05 -1.75 -12.39
N PHE A 597 5.85 -0.45 -12.62
CA PHE A 597 5.73 0.54 -11.55
C PHE A 597 4.46 0.26 -10.74
N PRO A 598 4.50 0.45 -9.40
CA PRO A 598 3.30 0.40 -8.58
C PRO A 598 2.22 1.33 -9.13
N VAL A 599 0.96 0.88 -9.05
CA VAL A 599 -0.20 1.70 -9.41
C VAL A 599 -0.46 2.71 -8.28
N GLU A 600 -0.71 3.95 -8.65
CA GLU A 600 -1.07 5.02 -7.73
C GLU A 600 -2.46 4.80 -7.13
N ALA A 601 -2.62 5.16 -5.86
CA ALA A 601 -3.95 5.28 -5.28
C ALA A 601 -4.65 6.51 -5.88
N LYS A 602 -5.82 6.28 -6.50
CA LYS A 602 -6.64 7.39 -7.01
C LYS A 602 -7.37 8.06 -5.85
N ILE A 603 -7.15 9.36 -5.67
CA ILE A 603 -7.85 10.17 -4.67
C ILE A 603 -8.83 11.08 -5.39
N ASN A 604 -10.12 11.01 -5.03
CA ASN A 604 -11.21 11.66 -5.75
C ASN A 604 -11.28 11.30 -7.26
N GLY A 605 -10.64 10.20 -7.67
CA GLY A 605 -10.56 9.74 -9.07
C GLY A 605 -9.22 10.00 -9.76
N TYR A 606 -8.31 10.77 -9.14
CA TYR A 606 -7.09 11.24 -9.80
C TYR A 606 -5.81 10.60 -9.26
N ASP A 607 -4.87 10.30 -10.15
CA ASP A 607 -3.63 9.55 -9.89
C ASP A 607 -2.43 10.43 -9.50
N ASN A 608 -2.61 11.74 -9.36
CA ASN A 608 -1.54 12.71 -9.15
C ASN A 608 -1.56 13.36 -7.75
N ASN A 609 -2.17 12.71 -6.77
CA ASN A 609 -2.34 13.27 -5.44
C ASN A 609 -1.03 13.28 -4.64
N ALA A 610 -0.51 14.47 -4.32
CA ALA A 610 0.80 14.67 -3.69
C ALA A 610 0.95 14.02 -2.32
N ALA A 611 -0.12 14.02 -1.51
CA ALA A 611 -0.09 13.47 -0.16
C ALA A 611 -0.04 11.93 -0.16
N ASN A 612 -0.45 11.28 -1.25
CA ASN A 612 -0.60 9.83 -1.33
C ASN A 612 0.43 9.18 -2.27
N ASN A 613 0.95 9.92 -3.25
CA ASN A 613 1.98 9.44 -4.16
C ASN A 613 3.36 9.49 -3.49
N VAL A 614 3.61 8.51 -2.63
CA VAL A 614 4.86 8.35 -1.90
C VAL A 614 5.74 7.28 -2.54
N VAL A 615 7.05 7.55 -2.58
CA VAL A 615 8.04 6.58 -3.04
C VAL A 615 8.12 5.42 -2.03
N SER A 616 7.88 4.20 -2.52
CA SER A 616 8.07 2.95 -1.77
C SER A 616 9.34 2.23 -2.24
N SER A 617 9.77 1.18 -1.54
CA SER A 617 10.91 0.35 -1.95
C SER A 617 10.75 -0.23 -3.36
N ARG A 618 9.52 -0.62 -3.72
CA ARG A 618 9.18 -1.06 -5.07
C ARG A 618 9.37 0.07 -6.09
N HIS A 619 8.94 1.29 -5.79
CA HIS A 619 9.17 2.43 -6.69
C HIS A 619 10.66 2.65 -6.96
N ILE A 620 11.51 2.63 -5.93
CA ILE A 620 12.97 2.82 -6.09
C ILE A 620 13.55 1.77 -7.04
N SER A 621 13.20 0.49 -6.82
CA SER A 621 13.66 -0.62 -7.67
C SER A 621 13.26 -0.41 -9.12
N GLU A 622 12.01 -0.02 -9.36
CA GLU A 622 11.51 0.21 -10.71
C GLU A 622 12.08 1.48 -11.36
N TYR A 623 12.30 2.56 -10.62
CA TYR A 623 12.99 3.75 -11.13
C TYR A 623 14.42 3.44 -11.54
N MET A 624 15.15 2.61 -10.76
CA MET A 624 16.51 2.17 -11.10
C MET A 624 16.52 1.35 -12.39
N ASN A 625 15.64 0.36 -12.50
CA ASN A 625 15.52 -0.50 -13.68
C ASN A 625 15.13 0.31 -14.92
N ALA A 626 14.16 1.20 -14.78
CA ALA A 626 13.73 2.07 -15.87
C ALA A 626 14.86 3.03 -16.29
N ALA A 627 15.52 3.71 -15.35
CA ALA A 627 16.60 4.65 -15.65
C ALA A 627 17.77 3.98 -16.38
N GLU A 628 18.16 2.77 -15.97
CA GLU A 628 19.22 2.00 -16.62
C GLU A 628 18.83 1.58 -18.05
N SER A 629 17.63 0.99 -18.21
CA SER A 629 17.11 0.59 -19.51
C SER A 629 16.94 1.78 -20.47
N LEU A 630 16.39 2.89 -19.97
CA LEU A 630 16.18 4.12 -20.73
C LEU A 630 17.49 4.75 -21.16
N ALA A 631 18.47 4.86 -20.26
CA ALA A 631 19.79 5.38 -20.59
C ALA A 631 20.46 4.54 -21.70
N GLN A 632 20.41 3.21 -21.56
CA GLN A 632 20.98 2.30 -22.55
C GLN A 632 20.28 2.43 -23.93
N GLN A 633 18.95 2.51 -23.95
CA GLN A 633 18.19 2.69 -25.19
C GLN A 633 18.43 4.07 -25.82
N ALA A 634 18.43 5.13 -25.02
CA ALA A 634 18.66 6.50 -25.46
C ALA A 634 20.04 6.65 -26.11
N VAL A 635 21.11 6.13 -25.49
CA VAL A 635 22.45 6.18 -26.08
C VAL A 635 22.53 5.33 -27.35
N ASN A 636 21.96 4.12 -27.36
CA ASN A 636 22.01 3.26 -28.55
C ASN A 636 21.25 3.81 -29.76
N GLN A 637 20.14 4.52 -29.53
CA GLN A 637 19.24 4.94 -30.60
C GLN A 637 19.32 6.44 -30.93
N LYS A 638 19.79 7.26 -29.97
CA LYS A 638 19.64 8.72 -30.00
C LYS A 638 20.90 9.48 -29.57
N ALA A 639 22.06 8.84 -29.40
CA ALA A 639 23.29 9.53 -28.98
C ALA A 639 23.58 10.81 -29.80
N ASP A 640 23.53 10.73 -31.13
CA ASP A 640 23.78 11.88 -32.02
C ASP A 640 22.75 13.02 -31.88
N GLN A 641 21.57 12.73 -31.32
CA GLN A 641 20.54 13.72 -31.04
C GLN A 641 20.68 14.31 -29.63
N LEU A 642 21.25 13.54 -28.70
CA LEU A 642 21.45 13.93 -27.30
C LEU A 642 22.70 14.78 -27.12
N ILE A 643 23.79 14.46 -27.82
CA ILE A 643 25.07 15.17 -27.73
C ILE A 643 25.65 15.37 -29.14
N GLN A 644 25.80 16.63 -29.55
CA GLN A 644 26.19 17.01 -30.93
C GLN A 644 27.66 17.49 -31.04
N CYS A 645 28.46 17.22 -30.03
CA CYS A 645 29.87 17.63 -29.94
C CYS A 645 30.75 16.46 -29.48
N ASP A 646 32.06 16.67 -29.51
CA ASP A 646 33.03 15.66 -29.07
C ASP A 646 32.96 15.43 -27.56
N ALA A 647 32.31 14.34 -27.16
CA ALA A 647 32.07 13.96 -25.77
C ALA A 647 33.34 13.65 -24.96
N GLN A 648 34.51 13.53 -25.61
CA GLN A 648 35.80 13.46 -24.91
C GLN A 648 36.21 14.80 -24.30
N GLN A 649 35.68 15.92 -24.82
CA GLN A 649 36.02 17.25 -24.35
C GLN A 649 35.12 17.66 -23.18
N GLU A 650 35.72 18.21 -22.13
CA GLU A 650 34.99 18.63 -20.92
C GLU A 650 33.93 19.69 -21.20
N ASN A 651 34.22 20.66 -22.06
CA ASN A 651 33.26 21.69 -22.48
C ASN A 651 32.01 21.09 -23.14
N CYS A 652 32.16 20.02 -23.93
CA CYS A 652 31.05 19.31 -24.55
C CYS A 652 30.19 18.61 -23.51
N ARG A 653 30.82 17.85 -22.59
CA ARG A 653 30.13 17.18 -21.47
C ARG A 653 29.37 18.19 -20.60
N ARG A 654 30.00 19.33 -20.29
CA ARG A 654 29.40 20.42 -19.53
C ARG A 654 28.17 21.00 -20.22
N SER A 655 28.26 21.28 -21.52
CA SER A 655 27.12 21.79 -22.30
C SER A 655 25.97 20.79 -22.33
N PHE A 656 26.27 19.50 -22.52
CA PHE A 656 25.26 18.44 -22.47
C PHE A 656 24.58 18.40 -21.09
N VAL A 657 25.35 18.38 -20.00
CA VAL A 657 24.82 18.38 -18.62
C VAL A 657 23.92 19.58 -18.36
N GLN A 658 24.31 20.77 -18.83
CA GLN A 658 23.50 21.98 -18.68
C GLN A 658 22.17 21.89 -19.44
N ASP A 659 22.21 21.49 -20.71
CA ASP A 659 21.01 21.44 -21.56
C ASP A 659 20.07 20.30 -21.19
N PHE A 660 20.63 19.11 -20.94
CA PHE A 660 19.88 17.93 -20.54
C PHE A 660 19.33 18.08 -19.11
N GLY A 661 20.17 18.51 -18.17
CA GLY A 661 19.76 18.76 -16.79
C GLY A 661 18.67 19.83 -16.68
N ARG A 662 18.77 20.92 -17.46
CA ARG A 662 17.76 21.99 -17.47
C ARG A 662 16.37 21.48 -17.82
N LYS A 663 16.30 20.53 -18.76
CA LYS A 663 15.07 19.85 -19.17
C LYS A 663 14.62 18.81 -18.14
N ALA A 664 15.54 17.96 -17.68
CA ALA A 664 15.25 16.89 -16.73
C ALA A 664 14.72 17.43 -15.40
N PHE A 665 15.39 18.44 -14.83
CA PHE A 665 15.02 19.05 -13.55
C PHE A 665 14.04 20.22 -13.71
N ARG A 666 13.76 20.63 -14.95
CA ARG A 666 12.80 21.69 -15.31
C ARG A 666 13.14 23.04 -14.69
N ARG A 667 14.42 23.25 -14.37
CA ARG A 667 15.01 24.49 -13.84
C ARG A 667 16.46 24.59 -14.28
N ALA A 668 17.05 25.78 -14.16
CA ALA A 668 18.50 25.90 -14.27
C ALA A 668 19.20 25.05 -13.19
N LEU A 669 20.29 24.38 -13.58
CA LEU A 669 21.18 23.70 -12.64
C LEU A 669 22.08 24.73 -11.94
N SER A 670 22.42 24.46 -10.70
CA SER A 670 23.48 25.20 -10.00
C SER A 670 24.84 24.86 -10.61
N ASN A 671 25.85 25.71 -10.37
CA ASN A 671 27.21 25.43 -10.83
C ASN A 671 27.75 24.12 -10.22
N ASP A 672 27.41 23.82 -8.97
CA ASP A 672 27.84 22.61 -8.28
C ASP A 672 27.20 21.36 -8.89
N GLU A 673 25.91 21.43 -9.25
CA GLU A 673 25.23 20.35 -9.97
C GLU A 673 25.88 20.11 -11.34
N VAL A 674 26.14 21.19 -12.09
CA VAL A 674 26.81 21.07 -13.40
C VAL A 674 28.19 20.44 -13.25
N ASN A 675 28.98 20.87 -12.27
CA ASN A 675 30.31 20.31 -12.02
C ASN A 675 30.21 18.82 -11.66
N THR A 676 29.35 18.47 -10.71
CA THR A 676 29.15 17.10 -10.23
C THR A 676 28.76 16.15 -11.38
N TYR A 677 27.78 16.51 -12.21
CA TYR A 677 27.36 15.68 -13.33
C TYR A 677 28.37 15.66 -14.48
N THR A 678 29.18 16.72 -14.66
CA THR A 678 30.24 16.75 -15.68
C THR A 678 31.40 15.83 -15.26
N GLU A 679 31.78 15.84 -13.98
CA GLU A 679 32.77 14.93 -13.41
C GLU A 679 32.28 13.48 -13.49
N LEU A 680 31.01 13.23 -13.15
CA LEU A 680 30.39 11.91 -13.27
C LEU A 680 30.37 11.41 -14.72
N PHE A 681 30.11 12.28 -15.70
CA PHE A 681 30.24 11.90 -17.10
C PHE A 681 31.67 11.41 -17.39
N GLY A 682 32.66 12.15 -16.88
CA GLY A 682 34.06 11.89 -17.14
C GLY A 682 34.73 10.77 -16.34
N SER A 683 34.02 10.14 -15.41
CA SER A 683 34.55 9.00 -14.65
C SER A 683 34.67 7.73 -15.51
N GLU A 684 33.94 7.67 -16.62
CA GLU A 684 33.96 6.55 -17.56
C GLU A 684 34.95 6.77 -18.71
N SER A 685 35.69 5.72 -19.06
CA SER A 685 36.67 5.77 -20.17
C SER A 685 36.00 5.87 -21.55
N ALA A 686 34.81 5.29 -21.70
CA ALA A 686 34.00 5.37 -22.91
C ALA A 686 32.92 6.46 -22.77
N PRO A 687 32.86 7.46 -23.67
CA PRO A 687 31.88 8.54 -23.57
C PRO A 687 30.43 8.07 -23.60
N ALA A 688 30.16 6.96 -24.29
CA ALA A 688 28.82 6.35 -24.32
C ALA A 688 28.39 5.87 -22.93
N ASP A 689 29.30 5.34 -22.12
CA ASP A 689 28.99 4.85 -20.78
C ASP A 689 28.88 6.01 -19.78
N GLY A 690 29.72 7.04 -19.92
CA GLY A 690 29.57 8.30 -19.16
C GLY A 690 28.23 9.00 -19.43
N LEU A 691 27.79 9.01 -20.68
CA LEU A 691 26.48 9.55 -21.07
C LEU A 691 25.33 8.75 -20.43
N LYS A 692 25.39 7.41 -20.46
CA LYS A 692 24.40 6.55 -19.79
C LYS A 692 24.35 6.82 -18.29
N LEU A 693 25.52 6.95 -17.65
CA LEU A 693 25.64 7.17 -16.21
C LEU A 693 24.97 8.49 -15.80
N VAL A 694 25.22 9.58 -16.51
CA VAL A 694 24.57 10.88 -16.24
C VAL A 694 23.07 10.80 -16.46
N ILE A 695 22.60 10.21 -17.56
CA ILE A 695 21.15 10.06 -17.81
C ILE A 695 20.50 9.27 -16.68
N ARG A 696 21.07 8.12 -16.30
CA ARG A 696 20.57 7.29 -15.21
C ARG A 696 20.48 8.07 -13.90
N SER A 697 21.56 8.76 -13.53
CA SER A 697 21.62 9.51 -12.28
C SER A 697 20.62 10.66 -12.24
N MET A 698 20.43 11.38 -13.35
CA MET A 698 19.42 12.44 -13.40
C MET A 698 17.99 11.90 -13.34
N LEU A 699 17.68 10.79 -14.02
CA LEU A 699 16.34 10.16 -13.99
C LEU A 699 15.97 9.60 -12.61
N MET A 700 16.96 9.30 -11.76
CA MET A 700 16.75 8.87 -10.38
C MET A 700 16.75 10.02 -9.37
N SER A 701 17.08 11.24 -9.79
CA SER A 701 17.15 12.39 -8.90
C SER A 701 15.75 12.80 -8.41
N PRO A 702 15.58 13.21 -7.14
CA PRO A 702 14.35 13.85 -6.67
C PRO A 702 13.93 15.06 -7.53
N HIS A 703 14.90 15.79 -8.10
CA HIS A 703 14.61 16.91 -8.99
C HIS A 703 13.95 16.49 -10.31
N PHE A 704 14.16 15.24 -10.74
CA PHE A 704 13.46 14.66 -11.88
C PHE A 704 12.15 13.98 -11.46
N LEU A 705 12.14 13.25 -10.34
CA LEU A 705 10.98 12.46 -9.90
C LEU A 705 9.84 13.33 -9.38
N TYR A 706 10.13 14.52 -8.85
CA TYR A 706 9.13 15.42 -8.29
C TYR A 706 8.94 16.69 -9.12
N ILE A 707 7.70 17.19 -9.13
CA ILE A 707 7.35 18.55 -9.52
C ILE A 707 7.35 19.38 -8.25
N SER A 708 8.21 20.40 -8.20
CA SER A 708 8.33 21.29 -7.05
C SER A 708 7.24 22.36 -7.05
N GLU A 709 6.60 22.56 -5.90
CA GLU A 709 5.74 23.70 -5.59
C GLU A 709 6.15 24.31 -4.25
N MET A 710 7.46 24.44 -4.04
CA MET A 710 8.02 24.93 -2.79
C MET A 710 8.02 26.46 -2.75
N GLY A 711 8.21 27.11 -3.88
CA GLY A 711 8.22 28.57 -3.98
C GLY A 711 9.26 29.27 -3.11
N THR A 712 9.28 30.59 -3.19
CA THR A 712 10.09 31.50 -2.38
C THR A 712 9.18 32.32 -1.48
N GLN A 713 9.59 32.57 -0.24
CA GLN A 713 8.80 33.33 0.72
C GLN A 713 8.41 34.71 0.17
N ASP A 714 7.13 35.05 0.27
CA ASP A 714 6.50 36.31 -0.16
C ASP A 714 5.42 36.70 0.86
N GLY A 715 5.80 37.56 1.82
CA GLY A 715 4.98 37.89 2.99
C GLY A 715 4.67 36.66 3.84
N ASN A 716 3.37 36.39 4.05
CA ASN A 716 2.87 35.21 4.78
C ASN A 716 2.63 33.99 3.87
N SER A 717 3.03 34.07 2.61
CA SER A 717 2.85 33.03 1.59
C SER A 717 4.18 32.70 0.91
N TYR A 718 4.16 31.78 -0.05
CA TYR A 718 5.30 31.43 -0.89
C TYR A 718 4.90 31.55 -2.34
N ARG A 719 5.56 32.43 -3.07
CA ARG A 719 5.35 32.59 -4.51
C ARG A 719 6.15 31.56 -5.26
N LEU A 720 5.51 30.84 -6.17
CA LEU A 720 6.21 29.93 -7.06
C LEU A 720 7.23 30.65 -7.94
N THR A 721 8.37 29.99 -8.14
CA THR A 721 9.36 30.47 -9.10
C THR A 721 8.82 30.34 -10.52
N GLN A 722 9.43 31.08 -11.45
CA GLN A 722 9.03 31.04 -12.86
C GLN A 722 9.14 29.63 -13.48
N TYR A 723 10.12 28.84 -13.04
CA TYR A 723 10.30 27.44 -13.46
C TYR A 723 9.24 26.51 -12.87
N GLU A 724 8.81 26.74 -11.63
CA GLU A 724 7.71 25.99 -11.01
C GLU A 724 6.38 26.32 -11.72
N ILE A 725 6.13 27.59 -12.06
CA ILE A 725 4.96 28.00 -12.86
C ILE A 725 4.98 27.34 -14.25
N ALA A 726 6.12 27.34 -14.94
CA ALA A 726 6.28 26.65 -16.22
C ALA A 726 6.02 25.13 -16.11
N SER A 727 6.55 24.51 -15.06
CA SER A 727 6.35 23.08 -14.79
C SER A 727 4.86 22.78 -14.56
N MET A 728 4.19 23.53 -13.69
CA MET A 728 2.75 23.37 -13.46
C MET A 728 1.94 23.53 -14.74
N LEU A 729 2.17 24.58 -15.52
CA LEU A 729 1.52 24.79 -16.81
C LEU A 729 1.68 23.55 -17.72
N SER A 730 2.91 23.05 -17.86
CA SER A 730 3.19 21.88 -18.72
C SER A 730 2.52 20.60 -18.23
N TYR A 731 2.51 20.33 -16.93
CA TYR A 731 1.93 19.11 -16.38
C TYR A 731 0.41 19.15 -16.30
N ILE A 732 -0.21 20.33 -16.17
CA ILE A 732 -1.68 20.48 -16.23
C ILE A 732 -2.19 20.26 -17.66
N PHE A 733 -1.50 20.79 -18.67
CA PHE A 733 -2.01 20.78 -20.05
C PHE A 733 -1.44 19.66 -20.90
N TRP A 734 -0.21 19.22 -20.69
CA TRP A 734 0.45 18.18 -21.50
C TRP A 734 0.80 16.90 -20.72
N GLY A 735 0.75 16.92 -19.39
CA GLY A 735 1.13 15.77 -18.56
C GLY A 735 2.58 15.34 -18.78
N THR A 736 3.46 16.29 -19.09
CA THR A 736 4.90 16.08 -19.31
C THR A 736 5.68 17.38 -19.09
N MET A 737 7.00 17.32 -19.18
CA MET A 737 7.91 18.46 -18.97
C MET A 737 7.65 19.67 -19.89
N PRO A 738 8.02 20.89 -19.46
CA PRO A 738 7.98 22.09 -20.30
C PRO A 738 8.84 21.95 -21.57
N ASP A 739 8.35 22.49 -22.70
CA ASP A 739 9.19 22.63 -23.89
C ASP A 739 10.25 23.72 -23.72
N ASN A 740 11.23 23.75 -24.62
CA ASN A 740 12.30 24.75 -24.61
C ASN A 740 11.77 26.19 -24.63
N ALA A 741 10.68 26.45 -25.36
CA ALA A 741 10.06 27.77 -25.41
C ALA A 741 9.53 28.18 -24.03
N LEU A 742 8.82 27.30 -23.32
CA LEU A 742 8.31 27.61 -21.98
C LEU A 742 9.42 27.73 -20.93
N LEU A 743 10.46 26.88 -21.01
CA LEU A 743 11.65 27.03 -20.15
C LEU A 743 12.36 28.36 -20.40
N GLN A 744 12.40 28.83 -21.65
CA GLN A 744 12.98 30.13 -21.98
C GLN A 744 12.11 31.29 -21.45
N THR A 745 10.78 31.19 -21.58
CA THR A 745 9.84 32.15 -20.99
C THR A 745 10.03 32.25 -19.48
N ALA A 746 10.19 31.11 -18.79
CA ALA A 746 10.49 31.07 -17.37
C ALA A 746 11.84 31.72 -17.04
N GLN A 747 12.90 31.38 -17.78
CA GLN A 747 14.23 31.96 -17.62
C GLN A 747 14.24 33.49 -17.77
N ASN A 748 13.38 34.02 -18.65
CA ASN A 748 13.25 35.44 -18.92
C ASN A 748 12.29 36.17 -17.96
N ASN A 749 11.76 35.51 -16.93
CA ASN A 749 10.74 36.04 -16.00
C ASN A 749 9.43 36.49 -16.67
N GLN A 750 9.07 35.86 -17.78
CA GLN A 750 7.89 36.17 -18.59
C GLN A 750 6.65 35.33 -18.19
N LEU A 751 6.59 34.86 -16.94
CA LEU A 751 5.45 34.19 -16.30
C LEU A 751 5.13 34.84 -14.94
N SER A 752 5.31 36.17 -14.84
CA SER A 752 5.19 36.92 -13.59
C SER A 752 3.83 37.59 -13.41
N SER A 753 3.05 37.76 -14.49
CA SER A 753 1.69 38.31 -14.43
C SER A 753 0.61 37.30 -14.84
N PRO A 754 -0.65 37.47 -14.38
CA PRO A 754 -1.77 36.63 -14.80
C PRO A 754 -1.94 36.54 -16.32
N GLU A 755 -1.82 37.65 -17.04
CA GLU A 755 -1.94 37.69 -18.51
C GLU A 755 -0.84 36.91 -19.24
N GLN A 756 0.40 36.96 -18.72
CA GLN A 756 1.50 36.16 -19.27
C GLN A 756 1.25 34.67 -19.07
N ILE A 757 0.79 34.28 -17.89
CA ILE A 757 0.42 32.90 -17.56
C ILE A 757 -0.75 32.44 -18.44
N LYS A 758 -1.78 33.26 -18.60
CA LYS A 758 -2.95 32.99 -19.46
C LYS A 758 -2.54 32.75 -20.92
N THR A 759 -1.63 33.57 -21.43
CA THR A 759 -1.08 33.43 -22.78
C THR A 759 -0.32 32.11 -22.95
N ALA A 760 0.52 31.75 -21.97
CA ALA A 760 1.24 30.48 -21.98
C ALA A 760 0.29 29.28 -21.88
N ALA A 761 -0.70 29.33 -20.99
CA ALA A 761 -1.73 28.30 -20.84
C ALA A 761 -2.50 28.05 -22.14
N ARG A 762 -2.96 29.11 -22.82
CA ARG A 762 -3.66 29.01 -24.10
C ARG A 762 -2.80 28.37 -25.19
N ARG A 763 -1.52 28.72 -25.26
CA ARG A 763 -0.56 28.08 -26.18
C ARG A 763 -0.45 26.58 -25.94
N LEU A 764 -0.40 26.16 -24.67
CA LEU A 764 -0.30 24.75 -24.31
C LEU A 764 -1.62 24.01 -24.62
N LEU A 765 -2.76 24.56 -24.23
CA LEU A 765 -4.08 23.93 -24.41
C LEU A 765 -4.43 23.75 -25.90
N THR A 766 -4.06 24.69 -26.77
CA THR A 766 -4.35 24.59 -28.21
C THR A 766 -3.46 23.58 -28.95
N ASN A 767 -2.34 23.16 -28.34
CA ASN A 767 -1.42 22.19 -28.92
C ASN A 767 -2.01 20.76 -28.96
N ASN A 768 -1.63 19.96 -29.97
CA ASN A 768 -2.08 18.57 -30.09
C ASN A 768 -1.71 17.68 -28.89
N ARG A 769 -0.65 18.01 -28.14
CA ARG A 769 -0.29 17.32 -26.89
C ARG A 769 -1.41 17.39 -25.85
N ALA A 770 -2.13 18.52 -25.78
CA ALA A 770 -3.21 18.69 -24.82
C ALA A 770 -4.37 17.71 -25.06
N ARG A 771 -4.70 17.37 -26.31
CA ARG A 771 -5.78 16.41 -26.64
C ARG A 771 -5.54 15.02 -26.04
N LYS A 772 -4.27 14.59 -25.99
CA LYS A 772 -3.90 13.31 -25.35
C LYS A 772 -4.09 13.38 -23.83
N HIS A 773 -3.62 14.46 -23.21
CA HIS A 773 -3.71 14.61 -21.77
C HIS A 773 -5.13 14.88 -21.28
N MET A 774 -5.94 15.60 -22.05
CA MET A 774 -7.36 15.76 -21.77
C MET A 774 -8.14 14.45 -21.92
N GLY A 775 -7.68 13.53 -22.78
CA GLY A 775 -8.13 12.14 -22.79
C GLY A 775 -7.92 11.44 -21.43
N HIS A 776 -6.72 11.59 -20.85
CA HIS A 776 -6.39 11.06 -19.52
C HIS A 776 -7.23 11.70 -18.40
N PHE A 777 -7.51 13.00 -18.51
CA PHE A 777 -8.42 13.69 -17.60
C PHE A 777 -9.83 13.09 -17.64
N VAL A 778 -10.44 12.95 -18.82
CA VAL A 778 -11.82 12.44 -18.91
C VAL A 778 -11.94 10.97 -18.48
N GLU A 779 -10.92 10.15 -18.75
CA GLU A 779 -10.83 8.77 -18.23
C GLU A 779 -10.91 8.73 -16.69
N GLN A 780 -10.17 9.62 -16.02
CA GLN A 780 -10.12 9.69 -14.56
C GLN A 780 -11.36 10.33 -13.95
N TRP A 781 -11.83 11.43 -14.53
CA TRP A 781 -13.05 12.12 -14.08
C TRP A 781 -14.24 11.17 -14.11
N LEU A 782 -14.41 10.43 -15.20
CA LEU A 782 -15.53 9.52 -15.38
C LEU A 782 -15.33 8.14 -14.74
N GLU A 783 -14.13 7.88 -14.22
CA GLU A 783 -13.70 6.57 -13.74
C GLU A 783 -13.95 5.46 -14.78
N ALA A 784 -13.74 5.79 -16.06
CA ALA A 784 -14.10 4.94 -17.19
C ALA A 784 -12.88 4.54 -18.03
N ASP A 785 -11.68 4.52 -17.42
CA ASP A 785 -10.49 3.96 -18.05
C ASP A 785 -10.64 2.45 -18.32
N ARG A 786 -9.82 1.93 -19.22
CA ARG A 786 -9.84 0.52 -19.65
C ARG A 786 -9.83 -0.48 -18.48
N GLY A 787 -9.14 -0.17 -17.39
CA GLY A 787 -9.09 -1.01 -16.19
C GLY A 787 -10.43 -1.07 -15.48
N ASN A 788 -11.06 0.09 -15.27
CA ASN A 788 -12.38 0.19 -14.64
C ASN A 788 -13.51 -0.40 -15.49
N VAL A 789 -13.43 -0.31 -16.82
CA VAL A 789 -14.39 -1.01 -17.70
C VAL A 789 -14.39 -2.52 -17.45
N GLY A 790 -13.22 -3.08 -17.14
CA GLY A 790 -13.08 -4.46 -16.69
C GLY A 790 -13.50 -5.50 -17.75
N SER A 791 -13.27 -6.77 -17.42
CA SER A 791 -13.80 -7.88 -18.22
C SER A 791 -15.24 -8.17 -17.86
N LYS A 792 -16.03 -8.61 -18.84
CA LYS A 792 -17.43 -8.99 -18.66
C LYS A 792 -17.58 -10.50 -18.83
N ASP A 793 -18.58 -11.08 -18.18
CA ASP A 793 -18.88 -12.51 -18.30
C ASP A 793 -19.29 -12.81 -19.75
N PRO A 794 -18.50 -13.62 -20.50
CA PRO A 794 -18.80 -13.92 -21.90
C PRO A 794 -20.08 -14.76 -22.06
N ALA A 795 -20.56 -15.44 -21.02
CA ALA A 795 -21.83 -16.16 -21.06
C ALA A 795 -23.04 -15.20 -21.05
N VAL A 796 -22.91 -14.04 -20.39
CA VAL A 796 -23.96 -13.01 -20.32
C VAL A 796 -23.81 -12.00 -21.46
N PHE A 797 -22.58 -11.55 -21.73
CA PHE A 797 -22.27 -10.50 -22.70
C PHE A 797 -21.37 -11.01 -23.83
N PRO A 798 -21.82 -11.96 -24.68
CA PRO A 798 -20.97 -12.63 -25.67
C PRO A 798 -20.43 -11.71 -26.78
N ARG A 799 -21.03 -10.53 -26.95
CA ARG A 799 -20.58 -9.51 -27.92
C ARG A 799 -19.48 -8.61 -27.37
N PHE A 800 -19.28 -8.57 -26.06
CA PHE A 800 -18.26 -7.74 -25.41
C PHE A 800 -16.92 -8.47 -25.40
N ASN A 801 -15.86 -7.78 -25.84
CA ASN A 801 -14.50 -8.30 -25.88
C ASN A 801 -13.50 -7.13 -25.83
N ASP A 802 -12.21 -7.44 -25.79
CA ASP A 802 -11.17 -6.42 -25.65
C ASP A 802 -11.13 -5.42 -26.82
N ASN A 803 -11.46 -5.82 -28.05
CA ASN A 803 -11.54 -4.87 -29.17
C ASN A 803 -12.69 -3.86 -28.98
N VAL A 804 -13.83 -4.30 -28.43
CA VAL A 804 -14.94 -3.40 -28.07
C VAL A 804 -14.51 -2.47 -26.94
N ARG A 805 -13.83 -3.00 -25.92
CA ARG A 805 -13.32 -2.21 -24.79
C ARG A 805 -12.36 -1.11 -25.25
N ASP A 806 -11.39 -1.44 -26.11
CA ASP A 806 -10.43 -0.49 -26.66
C ASP A 806 -11.11 0.56 -27.55
N ALA A 807 -12.13 0.14 -28.31
CA ALA A 807 -12.89 1.06 -29.14
C ALA A 807 -13.80 2.00 -28.31
N MET A 808 -14.39 1.55 -27.19
CA MET A 808 -15.12 2.39 -26.24
C MET A 808 -14.24 3.47 -25.60
N ASP A 809 -13.01 3.11 -25.22
CA ASP A 809 -12.03 4.07 -24.71
C ASP A 809 -11.68 5.13 -25.75
N ALA A 810 -11.43 4.71 -27.00
CA ALA A 810 -11.19 5.63 -28.10
C ALA A 810 -12.40 6.50 -28.45
N GLU A 811 -13.64 6.00 -28.31
CA GLU A 811 -14.88 6.77 -28.49
C GLU A 811 -14.94 7.89 -27.46
N MET A 812 -14.73 7.58 -26.18
CA MET A 812 -14.80 8.55 -25.09
C MET A 812 -13.79 9.68 -25.28
N LYS A 813 -12.55 9.34 -25.61
CA LYS A 813 -11.49 10.32 -25.88
C LYS A 813 -11.78 11.16 -27.12
N ALA A 814 -12.32 10.56 -28.19
CA ALA A 814 -12.68 11.29 -29.40
C ALA A 814 -13.84 12.26 -29.15
N PHE A 815 -14.90 11.80 -28.46
CA PHE A 815 -16.05 12.61 -28.09
C PHE A 815 -15.64 13.84 -27.28
N PHE A 816 -14.92 13.63 -26.17
CA PHE A 816 -14.51 14.74 -25.30
C PHE A 816 -13.61 15.74 -26.04
N ASN A 817 -12.65 15.23 -26.82
CA ASN A 817 -11.77 16.10 -27.61
C ASN A 817 -12.53 16.90 -28.67
N HIS A 818 -13.53 16.30 -29.32
CA HIS A 818 -14.35 17.00 -30.30
C HIS A 818 -15.12 18.16 -29.65
N VAL A 819 -15.82 17.90 -28.55
CA VAL A 819 -16.56 18.94 -27.82
C VAL A 819 -15.63 20.08 -27.38
N VAL A 820 -14.50 19.75 -26.75
CA VAL A 820 -13.58 20.75 -26.18
C VAL A 820 -12.79 21.51 -27.25
N PHE A 821 -12.38 20.88 -28.36
CA PHE A 821 -11.39 21.46 -29.28
C PHE A 821 -11.90 21.74 -30.70
N GLU A 822 -13.04 21.20 -31.10
CA GLU A 822 -13.48 21.20 -32.51
C GLU A 822 -14.92 21.68 -32.70
N SER A 823 -15.78 21.57 -31.67
CA SER A 823 -17.20 21.93 -31.71
C SER A 823 -17.48 23.25 -30.96
N THR A 824 -18.60 23.32 -30.22
CA THR A 824 -19.08 24.54 -29.56
C THR A 824 -18.20 24.98 -28.41
N GLN A 825 -17.45 24.03 -27.81
CA GLN A 825 -16.67 24.22 -26.57
C GLN A 825 -17.53 24.48 -25.34
N GLN A 826 -18.85 24.37 -25.47
CA GLN A 826 -19.79 24.66 -24.40
C GLN A 826 -20.00 23.41 -23.53
N PHE A 827 -20.19 23.65 -22.23
CA PHE A 827 -20.42 22.60 -21.25
C PHE A 827 -21.65 21.73 -21.55
N ASP A 828 -22.74 22.34 -22.01
CA ASP A 828 -24.01 21.65 -22.27
C ASP A 828 -23.88 20.58 -23.34
N GLU A 829 -23.09 20.81 -24.39
CA GLU A 829 -22.85 19.83 -25.46
C GLU A 829 -22.28 18.50 -24.92
N LEU A 830 -21.52 18.51 -23.82
CA LEU A 830 -21.06 17.27 -23.18
C LEU A 830 -22.23 16.36 -22.81
N PHE A 831 -23.41 16.91 -22.51
CA PHE A 831 -24.58 16.16 -22.07
C PHE A 831 -25.66 16.05 -23.15
N THR A 832 -25.77 17.04 -24.03
CA THR A 832 -26.88 17.16 -24.97
C THR A 832 -26.54 16.70 -26.38
N ALA A 833 -25.27 16.43 -26.69
CA ALA A 833 -24.82 15.95 -27.99
C ALA A 833 -25.67 14.76 -28.47
N ASP A 834 -26.10 14.82 -29.73
CA ASP A 834 -26.93 13.81 -30.38
C ASP A 834 -26.13 12.89 -31.31
N TYR A 835 -24.82 12.82 -31.10
CA TYR A 835 -23.88 12.03 -31.87
C TYR A 835 -22.97 11.21 -30.95
N VAL A 836 -22.32 10.20 -31.54
CA VAL A 836 -21.24 9.43 -30.92
C VAL A 836 -20.06 9.33 -31.87
N PHE A 837 -18.94 8.80 -31.38
CA PHE A 837 -17.80 8.41 -32.22
C PHE A 837 -17.73 6.89 -32.30
N ALA A 838 -17.71 6.36 -33.52
CA ALA A 838 -17.61 4.91 -33.73
C ALA A 838 -16.60 4.60 -34.84
N ASN A 839 -15.88 3.50 -34.66
CA ASN A 839 -15.19 2.78 -35.73
C ASN A 839 -16.00 1.53 -36.11
N SER A 840 -15.52 0.71 -37.05
CA SER A 840 -16.26 -0.49 -37.49
C SER A 840 -16.59 -1.48 -36.36
N THR A 841 -15.71 -1.63 -35.36
CA THR A 841 -15.94 -2.47 -34.17
C THR A 841 -17.12 -1.94 -33.36
N LEU A 842 -17.09 -0.66 -32.98
CA LEU A 842 -18.17 -0.06 -32.20
C LEU A 842 -19.47 0.07 -32.98
N ALA A 843 -19.41 0.37 -34.27
CA ALA A 843 -20.60 0.44 -35.10
C ALA A 843 -21.31 -0.91 -35.16
N THR A 844 -20.56 -2.01 -35.28
CA THR A 844 -21.10 -3.37 -35.20
C THR A 844 -21.68 -3.67 -33.80
N TYR A 845 -21.03 -3.21 -32.74
CA TYR A 845 -21.48 -3.41 -31.37
C TYR A 845 -22.76 -2.60 -31.06
N TYR A 846 -22.86 -1.36 -31.52
CA TYR A 846 -24.01 -0.48 -31.33
C TYR A 846 -25.13 -0.69 -32.36
N GLY A 847 -24.89 -1.44 -33.44
CA GLY A 847 -25.86 -1.63 -34.52
C GLY A 847 -25.99 -0.40 -35.44
N MET A 848 -24.92 0.37 -35.59
CA MET A 848 -24.87 1.57 -36.44
C MET A 848 -24.40 1.20 -37.86
N GLY A 849 -25.10 1.71 -38.87
CA GLY A 849 -24.74 1.54 -40.28
C GLY A 849 -23.77 2.63 -40.78
N GLY A 850 -23.09 2.37 -41.90
CA GLY A 850 -22.33 3.39 -42.64
C GLY A 850 -20.90 3.67 -42.14
N VAL A 851 -20.48 3.09 -41.02
CA VAL A 851 -19.12 3.25 -40.47
C VAL A 851 -18.21 2.12 -40.92
N THR A 852 -17.03 2.44 -41.45
CA THR A 852 -16.04 1.45 -41.91
C THR A 852 -14.63 1.77 -41.44
N GLY A 853 -13.77 0.76 -41.31
CA GLY A 853 -12.37 0.92 -40.90
C GLY A 853 -12.16 1.11 -39.39
N ASN A 854 -10.93 1.38 -38.99
CA ASN A 854 -10.50 1.40 -37.58
C ASN A 854 -10.48 2.80 -36.96
N GLN A 855 -10.62 3.85 -37.77
CA GLN A 855 -10.62 5.24 -37.32
C GLN A 855 -11.99 5.62 -36.73
N MET A 856 -11.98 6.46 -35.70
CA MET A 856 -13.21 7.02 -35.14
C MET A 856 -13.85 7.99 -36.12
N GLN A 857 -15.15 7.81 -36.35
CA GLN A 857 -15.97 8.68 -37.19
C GLN A 857 -17.13 9.18 -36.33
N MET A 858 -17.43 10.48 -36.45
CA MET A 858 -18.62 11.05 -35.83
C MET A 858 -19.86 10.53 -36.55
N VAL A 859 -20.82 10.02 -35.78
CA VAL A 859 -22.07 9.43 -36.28
C VAL A 859 -23.22 10.06 -35.52
N ALA A 860 -24.16 10.68 -36.24
CA ALA A 860 -25.40 11.13 -35.64
C ALA A 860 -26.19 9.92 -35.12
N ASP A 861 -26.67 10.00 -33.88
CA ASP A 861 -27.52 8.96 -33.33
C ASP A 861 -28.97 9.17 -33.79
N SER A 862 -29.28 8.69 -34.98
CA SER A 862 -30.63 8.71 -35.54
C SER A 862 -31.67 7.96 -34.71
N SER A 863 -31.23 7.13 -33.76
CA SER A 863 -32.12 6.34 -32.90
C SER A 863 -32.54 7.08 -31.61
N GLY A 864 -31.86 8.18 -31.25
CA GLY A 864 -32.11 8.95 -30.04
C GLY A 864 -31.75 8.23 -28.73
N ASN A 865 -31.11 7.06 -28.83
CA ASN A 865 -30.81 6.17 -27.71
C ASN A 865 -29.43 6.41 -27.09
N ARG A 866 -28.53 7.11 -27.78
CA ARG A 866 -27.16 7.46 -27.39
C ARG A 866 -26.88 8.94 -27.67
N GLY A 867 -25.75 9.40 -27.15
CA GLY A 867 -25.31 10.78 -27.26
C GLY A 867 -25.10 11.40 -25.88
N GLY A 868 -24.12 12.29 -25.80
CA GLY A 868 -23.64 12.85 -24.54
C GLY A 868 -22.83 11.86 -23.70
N LEU A 869 -22.16 12.42 -22.69
CA LEU A 869 -21.09 11.80 -21.92
C LEU A 869 -21.55 10.56 -21.14
N LEU A 870 -22.77 10.59 -20.60
CA LEU A 870 -23.24 9.53 -19.70
C LEU A 870 -23.81 8.32 -20.44
N THR A 871 -23.94 8.35 -21.77
CA THR A 871 -24.37 7.17 -22.57
C THR A 871 -23.25 6.55 -23.41
N LEU A 872 -22.02 7.07 -23.28
CA LEU A 872 -20.83 6.49 -23.90
C LEU A 872 -20.60 5.07 -23.38
N GLY A 873 -20.12 4.17 -24.25
CA GLY A 873 -19.96 2.76 -23.91
C GLY A 873 -19.06 2.51 -22.72
N ALA A 874 -17.92 3.21 -22.67
CA ALA A 874 -16.95 3.09 -21.58
C ALA A 874 -17.58 3.46 -20.22
N VAL A 875 -18.35 4.54 -20.16
CA VAL A 875 -19.00 5.02 -18.93
C VAL A 875 -20.06 4.02 -18.47
N MET A 876 -20.91 3.55 -19.39
CA MET A 876 -21.96 2.57 -19.04
C MET A 876 -21.38 1.22 -18.59
N ALA A 877 -20.29 0.77 -19.22
CA ALA A 877 -19.66 -0.49 -18.90
C ALA A 877 -18.82 -0.42 -17.60
N ALA A 878 -18.10 0.68 -17.35
CA ALA A 878 -17.30 0.86 -16.13
C ALA A 878 -18.16 0.89 -14.86
N HIS A 879 -19.35 1.46 -14.95
CA HIS A 879 -20.31 1.53 -13.84
C HIS A 879 -21.37 0.41 -13.92
N GLY A 880 -21.05 -0.72 -14.55
CA GLY A 880 -21.87 -1.94 -14.60
C GLY A 880 -21.15 -3.13 -13.97
N HIS A 881 -21.89 -4.11 -13.45
CA HIS A 881 -21.29 -5.35 -12.96
C HIS A 881 -20.76 -6.21 -14.12
N SER A 882 -20.02 -7.27 -13.81
CA SER A 882 -19.46 -8.17 -14.83
C SER A 882 -20.54 -9.03 -15.50
N ASN A 883 -21.68 -9.25 -14.84
CA ASN A 883 -22.75 -10.16 -15.22
C ASN A 883 -24.16 -9.54 -15.22
N GLU A 884 -24.32 -8.26 -14.84
CA GLU A 884 -25.61 -7.56 -14.86
C GLU A 884 -25.44 -6.03 -14.93
N THR A 885 -26.53 -5.30 -15.21
CA THR A 885 -26.56 -3.83 -15.04
C THR A 885 -26.45 -3.46 -13.57
N ALA A 886 -26.00 -2.26 -13.26
CA ALA A 886 -25.74 -1.81 -11.90
C ALA A 886 -26.31 -0.40 -11.67
N PRO A 887 -27.64 -0.25 -11.50
CA PRO A 887 -28.27 1.07 -11.36
C PRO A 887 -27.73 1.84 -10.14
N ILE A 888 -27.40 1.16 -9.04
CA ILE A 888 -26.91 1.83 -7.82
C ILE A 888 -25.50 2.42 -8.02
N PRO A 889 -24.50 1.66 -8.51
CA PRO A 889 -23.23 2.25 -8.93
C PRO A 889 -23.35 3.41 -9.94
N ARG A 890 -24.22 3.29 -10.96
CA ARG A 890 -24.44 4.39 -11.93
C ARG A 890 -25.01 5.64 -11.27
N GLY A 891 -26.00 5.49 -10.38
CA GLY A 891 -26.54 6.60 -9.61
C GLY A 891 -25.49 7.25 -8.71
N LYS A 892 -24.65 6.44 -8.05
CA LYS A 892 -23.55 6.91 -7.19
C LYS A 892 -22.51 7.67 -8.00
N PHE A 893 -22.16 7.17 -9.18
CA PHE A 893 -21.26 7.83 -10.12
C PHE A 893 -21.77 9.22 -10.49
N VAL A 894 -23.02 9.36 -10.94
CA VAL A 894 -23.58 10.67 -11.30
C VAL A 894 -23.57 11.61 -10.09
N ARG A 895 -23.97 11.15 -8.90
CA ARG A 895 -23.95 11.99 -7.69
C ARG A 895 -22.54 12.47 -7.34
N ARG A 896 -21.56 11.57 -7.25
CA ARG A 896 -20.20 11.92 -6.80
C ARG A 896 -19.36 12.61 -7.87
N LYS A 897 -19.50 12.23 -9.15
CA LYS A 897 -18.61 12.68 -10.24
C LYS A 897 -19.20 13.77 -11.12
N ILE A 898 -20.51 13.78 -11.29
CA ILE A 898 -21.21 14.74 -12.15
C ILE A 898 -21.79 15.88 -11.32
N MET A 899 -22.25 15.61 -10.09
CA MET A 899 -22.81 16.62 -9.18
C MET A 899 -21.91 16.96 -7.98
N CYS A 900 -20.79 16.28 -7.77
CA CYS A 900 -19.88 16.49 -6.64
C CYS A 900 -20.58 16.41 -5.26
N GLN A 901 -21.62 15.57 -5.20
CA GLN A 901 -22.40 15.28 -4.00
C GLN A 901 -21.90 13.97 -3.39
N ASP A 902 -21.17 14.08 -2.28
CA ASP A 902 -20.69 12.93 -1.54
C ASP A 902 -21.83 12.33 -0.70
N LEU A 903 -22.13 11.06 -0.98
CA LEU A 903 -23.02 10.24 -0.17
C LEU A 903 -22.18 9.46 0.85
N PRO A 904 -22.60 9.36 2.13
CA PRO A 904 -21.92 8.53 3.10
C PRO A 904 -21.91 7.07 2.63
N ASP A 905 -20.89 6.33 3.00
CA ASP A 905 -20.91 4.88 2.81
C ASP A 905 -21.95 4.26 3.75
N PRO A 906 -22.58 3.13 3.37
CA PRO A 906 -23.57 2.48 4.22
C PRO A 906 -22.96 2.10 5.58
N PRO A 907 -23.75 2.08 6.68
CA PRO A 907 -23.26 1.66 7.99
C PRO A 907 -22.58 0.28 7.93
N VAL A 908 -21.46 0.12 8.64
CA VAL A 908 -20.68 -1.14 8.63
C VAL A 908 -21.45 -2.35 9.16
N ASP A 909 -22.44 -2.11 10.02
CA ASP A 909 -23.30 -3.14 10.63
C ASP A 909 -24.59 -3.40 9.83
N LEU A 910 -24.78 -2.73 8.68
CA LEU A 910 -25.97 -2.95 7.85
C LEU A 910 -25.85 -4.32 7.17
N ASP A 911 -26.74 -5.24 7.55
CA ASP A 911 -26.85 -6.53 6.88
C ASP A 911 -27.28 -6.33 5.42
N THR A 912 -26.34 -6.54 4.51
CA THR A 912 -26.57 -6.48 3.06
C THR A 912 -26.94 -7.85 2.48
N SER A 913 -27.02 -8.89 3.31
CA SER A 913 -27.43 -10.23 2.91
C SER A 913 -28.96 -10.32 2.81
N PHE A 914 -29.46 -9.95 1.64
CA PHE A 914 -30.85 -10.21 1.26
C PHE A 914 -30.91 -11.46 0.39
N PRO A 915 -31.98 -12.27 0.50
CA PRO A 915 -32.24 -13.33 -0.47
C PRO A 915 -32.16 -12.76 -1.90
N ASP A 916 -31.58 -13.53 -2.82
CA ASP A 916 -31.51 -13.09 -4.21
C ASP A 916 -32.93 -12.92 -4.77
N PRO A 917 -33.26 -11.72 -5.31
CA PRO A 917 -34.57 -11.44 -5.85
C PRO A 917 -34.79 -12.28 -7.11
N ASP A 918 -36.04 -12.66 -7.33
CA ASP A 918 -36.46 -13.60 -8.37
C ASP A 918 -35.77 -13.31 -9.73
N PRO A 919 -35.08 -14.31 -10.32
CA PRO A 919 -34.38 -14.14 -11.60
C PRO A 919 -35.30 -13.72 -12.76
N SER A 920 -36.63 -13.87 -12.62
CA SER A 920 -37.64 -13.41 -13.59
C SER A 920 -37.90 -11.89 -13.57
N LEU A 921 -37.38 -11.17 -12.57
CA LEU A 921 -37.54 -9.73 -12.44
C LEU A 921 -36.53 -8.97 -13.33
N THR A 922 -36.89 -7.77 -13.78
CA THR A 922 -35.92 -6.82 -14.34
C THR A 922 -34.94 -6.39 -13.26
N THR A 923 -33.76 -5.92 -13.65
CA THR A 923 -32.73 -5.47 -12.71
C THR A 923 -33.23 -4.29 -11.88
N ARG A 924 -33.93 -3.32 -12.49
CA ARG A 924 -34.71 -2.30 -11.78
C ARG A 924 -35.62 -2.88 -10.70
N GLU A 925 -36.47 -3.85 -11.04
CA GLU A 925 -37.40 -4.49 -10.09
C GLU A 925 -36.63 -5.17 -8.94
N LYS A 926 -35.54 -5.88 -9.25
CA LYS A 926 -34.66 -6.53 -8.26
C LYS A 926 -34.09 -5.53 -7.25
N PHE A 927 -33.48 -4.45 -7.75
CA PHE A 927 -32.87 -3.43 -6.88
C PHE A 927 -33.93 -2.61 -6.12
N ALA A 928 -35.09 -2.35 -6.72
CA ALA A 928 -36.21 -1.68 -6.02
C ALA A 928 -36.72 -2.54 -4.86
N ALA A 929 -36.88 -3.84 -5.05
CA ALA A 929 -37.30 -4.77 -4.00
C ALA A 929 -36.25 -4.89 -2.89
N ARG A 930 -34.96 -4.99 -3.24
CA ARG A 930 -33.87 -5.06 -2.26
C ARG A 930 -33.74 -3.80 -1.40
N THR A 931 -34.04 -2.64 -1.96
CA THR A 931 -33.77 -1.35 -1.30
C THR A 931 -35.01 -0.73 -0.67
N SER A 932 -36.16 -1.42 -0.66
CA SER A 932 -37.43 -0.87 -0.16
C SER A 932 -37.48 -0.67 1.35
N ASN A 933 -36.56 -1.28 2.11
CA ASN A 933 -36.52 -1.13 3.56
C ASN A 933 -36.20 0.32 3.97
N PRO A 934 -36.82 0.87 5.03
CA PRO A 934 -36.63 2.27 5.44
C PRO A 934 -35.16 2.67 5.64
N GLU A 935 -34.34 1.81 6.22
CA GLU A 935 -32.91 2.05 6.46
C GLU A 935 -32.12 2.22 5.14
N CYS A 936 -32.50 1.52 4.08
CA CYS A 936 -31.89 1.68 2.75
C CYS A 936 -32.32 3.00 2.09
N GLN A 937 -33.53 3.46 2.35
CA GLN A 937 -34.10 4.64 1.69
C GLN A 937 -33.42 5.95 2.07
N ASP A 938 -32.66 6.00 3.18
CA ASP A 938 -31.87 7.18 3.56
C ASP A 938 -30.91 7.63 2.46
N CYS A 939 -30.31 6.67 1.76
CA CYS A 939 -29.43 6.91 0.62
C CYS A 939 -30.12 6.61 -0.73
N HIS A 940 -30.90 5.53 -0.80
CA HIS A 940 -31.44 5.04 -2.07
C HIS A 940 -32.48 5.97 -2.71
N LYS A 941 -33.12 6.86 -1.94
CA LYS A 941 -33.96 7.94 -2.48
C LYS A 941 -33.21 8.89 -3.43
N TYR A 942 -31.90 9.03 -3.26
CA TYR A 942 -31.05 9.87 -4.13
C TYR A 942 -30.37 9.09 -5.26
N LEU A 943 -30.27 7.77 -5.14
CA LEU A 943 -29.51 6.90 -6.04
C LEU A 943 -30.39 6.20 -7.07
N ASN A 944 -31.46 5.53 -6.62
CA ASN A 944 -32.30 4.68 -7.47
C ASN A 944 -32.84 5.46 -8.66
N GLY A 945 -33.44 6.61 -8.36
CA GLY A 945 -34.04 7.49 -9.36
C GLY A 945 -33.05 8.03 -10.38
N VAL A 946 -31.75 8.11 -10.10
CA VAL A 946 -30.71 8.52 -11.07
C VAL A 946 -30.20 7.30 -11.83
N GLY A 947 -29.94 6.21 -11.12
CA GLY A 947 -29.45 4.95 -11.68
C GLY A 947 -30.40 4.32 -12.70
N PHE A 948 -31.71 4.35 -12.41
CA PHE A 948 -32.73 3.75 -13.26
C PHE A 948 -32.87 4.42 -14.63
N GLY A 949 -32.41 5.67 -14.78
CA GLY A 949 -32.40 6.36 -16.08
C GLY A 949 -31.52 5.68 -17.13
N PHE A 950 -30.58 4.85 -16.68
CA PHE A 950 -29.67 4.10 -17.53
C PHE A 950 -30.11 2.66 -17.80
N GLU A 951 -31.29 2.23 -17.35
CA GLU A 951 -31.69 0.80 -17.48
C GLU A 951 -31.91 0.35 -18.94
N ALA A 952 -31.99 1.29 -19.87
CA ALA A 952 -31.94 1.03 -21.31
C ALA A 952 -30.53 0.62 -21.81
N PHE A 953 -29.53 0.56 -20.93
CA PHE A 953 -28.19 0.05 -21.20
C PHE A 953 -27.87 -1.12 -20.28
N ASP A 954 -27.38 -2.21 -20.85
CA ASP A 954 -26.93 -3.37 -20.07
C ASP A 954 -25.58 -3.11 -19.35
N GLY A 955 -25.11 -4.08 -18.56
CA GLY A 955 -23.85 -3.98 -17.81
C GLY A 955 -22.59 -3.85 -18.67
N ALA A 956 -22.68 -4.13 -19.98
CA ALA A 956 -21.61 -3.98 -20.97
C ALA A 956 -21.83 -2.76 -21.88
N GLY A 957 -22.75 -1.86 -21.51
CA GLY A 957 -23.02 -0.61 -22.21
C GLY A 957 -23.76 -0.76 -23.55
N ALA A 958 -24.29 -1.93 -23.89
CA ALA A 958 -25.13 -2.10 -25.08
C ALA A 958 -26.57 -1.63 -24.80
N PHE A 959 -27.22 -1.04 -25.80
CA PHE A 959 -28.59 -0.57 -25.68
C PHE A 959 -29.57 -1.75 -25.74
N ARG A 960 -30.64 -1.70 -24.96
CA ARG A 960 -31.67 -2.74 -24.89
C ARG A 960 -33.05 -2.13 -24.65
N THR A 961 -34.08 -2.81 -25.14
CA THR A 961 -35.49 -2.47 -24.88
C THR A 961 -36.17 -3.44 -23.92
N THR A 962 -35.53 -4.59 -23.65
CA THR A 962 -36.04 -5.59 -22.71
C THR A 962 -34.97 -6.07 -21.73
N ASP A 963 -35.40 -6.40 -20.52
CA ASP A 963 -34.61 -7.05 -19.46
C ASP A 963 -35.35 -8.29 -18.97
N ASN A 964 -34.68 -9.45 -18.97
CA ASN A 964 -35.29 -10.75 -18.62
C ASN A 964 -36.67 -10.99 -19.28
N GLY A 965 -36.80 -10.59 -20.56
CA GLY A 965 -38.02 -10.75 -21.35
C GLY A 965 -39.13 -9.72 -21.07
N LYS A 966 -38.93 -8.78 -20.15
CA LYS A 966 -39.86 -7.68 -19.85
C LYS A 966 -39.39 -6.37 -20.47
N ALA A 967 -40.30 -5.44 -20.74
CA ALA A 967 -39.93 -4.10 -21.22
C ALA A 967 -39.11 -3.34 -20.16
N VAL A 968 -38.09 -2.60 -20.61
CA VAL A 968 -37.31 -1.72 -19.74
C VAL A 968 -38.13 -0.48 -19.38
N ASP A 969 -38.11 -0.11 -18.10
CA ASP A 969 -38.56 1.20 -17.60
C ASP A 969 -37.33 2.02 -17.20
N SER A 970 -37.07 3.10 -17.93
CA SER A 970 -35.98 4.04 -17.66
C SER A 970 -36.48 5.41 -17.15
N SER A 971 -37.72 5.49 -16.66
CA SER A 971 -38.23 6.70 -16.01
C SER A 971 -37.62 6.88 -14.62
N GLY A 972 -37.43 8.12 -14.18
CA GLY A 972 -36.86 8.40 -12.88
C GLY A 972 -37.07 9.83 -12.40
N VAL A 973 -36.63 10.07 -11.16
CA VAL A 973 -36.64 11.40 -10.52
C VAL A 973 -35.28 11.65 -9.90
N ILE A 974 -34.70 12.80 -10.20
CA ILE A 974 -33.52 13.33 -9.50
C ILE A 974 -34.02 14.18 -8.33
N LEU A 975 -33.88 13.66 -7.11
CA LEU A 975 -34.16 14.40 -5.87
C LEU A 975 -32.91 15.15 -5.38
N GLY A 976 -33.01 16.41 -4.94
CA GLY A 976 -31.87 17.13 -4.36
C GLY A 976 -30.74 17.36 -5.37
N MET A 977 -31.08 17.83 -6.56
CA MET A 977 -30.10 18.11 -7.63
C MET A 977 -29.20 19.29 -7.27
N ALA A 978 -29.75 20.32 -6.62
CA ALA A 978 -28.98 21.45 -6.13
C ALA A 978 -28.11 21.07 -4.92
N SER A 979 -28.67 20.33 -3.97
CA SER A 979 -27.96 19.82 -2.79
C SER A 979 -28.67 18.60 -2.23
N LEU A 980 -27.92 17.67 -1.64
CA LEU A 980 -28.50 16.59 -0.85
C LEU A 980 -29.30 17.16 0.33
N GLY A 981 -30.46 16.56 0.61
CA GLY A 981 -31.42 17.08 1.59
C GLY A 981 -32.40 18.13 1.04
N GLY A 982 -32.17 18.63 -0.19
CA GLY A 982 -33.13 19.47 -0.91
C GLY A 982 -34.42 18.73 -1.26
N SER A 983 -35.52 19.46 -1.34
CA SER A 983 -36.83 18.94 -1.76
C SER A 983 -37.09 19.09 -3.26
N ASP A 984 -36.13 19.66 -4.02
CA ASP A 984 -36.22 19.80 -5.47
C ASP A 984 -36.24 18.42 -6.14
N GLN A 985 -37.12 18.28 -7.13
CA GLN A 985 -37.34 17.03 -7.86
C GLN A 985 -37.42 17.32 -9.35
N THR A 986 -36.61 16.61 -10.13
CA THR A 986 -36.65 16.69 -11.59
C THR A 986 -37.00 15.32 -12.15
N SER A 987 -38.18 15.20 -12.76
CA SER A 987 -38.62 13.98 -13.43
C SER A 987 -38.06 13.92 -14.84
N TYR A 988 -37.79 12.71 -15.34
CA TYR A 988 -37.29 12.51 -16.69
C TYR A 988 -37.69 11.12 -17.22
N TYR A 989 -37.61 10.95 -18.55
CA TYR A 989 -37.73 9.65 -19.21
C TYR A 989 -36.45 9.29 -19.97
N GLY A 990 -35.72 8.29 -19.45
CA GLY A 990 -34.49 7.80 -20.04
C GLY A 990 -33.27 8.72 -19.90
N ALA A 991 -32.11 8.21 -20.31
CA ALA A 991 -30.83 8.88 -20.09
C ALA A 991 -30.70 10.24 -20.78
N ARG A 992 -31.35 10.46 -21.94
CA ARG A 992 -31.23 11.71 -22.70
C ARG A 992 -31.91 12.88 -21.99
N GLU A 993 -33.15 12.72 -21.55
CA GLU A 993 -33.84 13.76 -20.77
C GLU A 993 -33.15 13.99 -19.42
N MET A 994 -32.62 12.93 -18.80
CA MET A 994 -31.82 13.06 -17.58
C MET A 994 -30.56 13.90 -17.82
N GLN A 995 -29.79 13.63 -18.88
CA GLN A 995 -28.61 14.41 -19.25
C GLN A 995 -28.94 15.88 -19.52
N GLN A 996 -30.06 16.16 -20.20
CA GLN A 996 -30.53 17.53 -20.41
C GLN A 996 -30.74 18.27 -19.08
N ALA A 997 -31.41 17.63 -18.13
CA ALA A 997 -31.62 18.21 -16.80
C ALA A 997 -30.29 18.46 -16.05
N LEU A 998 -29.31 17.58 -16.20
CA LEU A 998 -27.97 17.75 -15.63
C LEU A 998 -27.20 18.89 -16.29
N ALA A 999 -27.33 19.08 -17.61
CA ALA A 999 -26.69 20.16 -18.35
C ALA A 999 -27.15 21.55 -17.85
N GLU A 1000 -28.42 21.67 -17.48
CA GLU A 1000 -29.04 22.91 -16.99
C GLU A 1000 -28.69 23.21 -15.52
N SER A 1001 -28.23 22.20 -14.76
CA SER A 1001 -27.96 22.30 -13.33
C SER A 1001 -26.71 23.09 -13.00
N GLU A 1002 -26.86 24.17 -12.22
CA GLU A 1002 -25.75 24.97 -11.70
C GLU A 1002 -24.76 24.14 -10.85
N ASN A 1003 -25.27 23.19 -10.06
CA ASN A 1003 -24.42 22.31 -9.27
C ASN A 1003 -23.55 21.39 -10.16
N THR A 1004 -24.08 20.95 -11.31
CA THR A 1004 -23.33 20.13 -12.27
C THR A 1004 -22.24 20.96 -12.95
N LYS A 1005 -22.53 22.21 -13.33
CA LYS A 1005 -21.54 23.15 -13.89
C LYS A 1005 -20.42 23.47 -12.89
N ALA A 1006 -20.77 23.75 -11.63
CA ALA A 1006 -19.80 23.95 -10.55
C ALA A 1006 -18.96 22.69 -10.29
N CYS A 1007 -19.57 21.50 -10.38
CA CYS A 1007 -18.84 20.26 -10.22
C CYS A 1007 -17.81 20.05 -11.33
N MET A 1008 -18.11 20.38 -12.58
CA MET A 1008 -17.13 20.31 -13.68
C MET A 1008 -15.88 21.16 -13.38
N ALA A 1009 -16.07 22.39 -12.92
CA ALA A 1009 -14.96 23.26 -12.50
C ALA A 1009 -14.14 22.61 -11.36
N ARG A 1010 -14.83 22.04 -10.35
CA ARG A 1010 -14.18 21.34 -9.22
C ARG A 1010 -13.41 20.09 -9.65
N GLN A 1011 -13.92 19.32 -10.60
CA GLN A 1011 -13.27 18.11 -11.10
C GLN A 1011 -11.98 18.47 -11.86
N PHE A 1012 -12.03 19.48 -12.73
CA PHE A 1012 -10.82 19.94 -13.40
C PHE A 1012 -9.81 20.58 -12.43
N TYR A 1013 -10.28 21.32 -11.41
CA TYR A 1013 -9.42 21.83 -10.34
C TYR A 1013 -8.66 20.69 -9.62
N ARG A 1014 -9.37 19.64 -9.19
CA ARG A 1014 -8.75 18.47 -8.53
C ARG A 1014 -7.66 17.83 -9.40
N PHE A 1015 -7.96 17.61 -10.68
CA PHE A 1015 -7.00 17.09 -11.64
C PHE A 1015 -5.78 18.01 -11.80
N ALA A 1016 -6.00 19.31 -11.98
CA ALA A 1016 -4.94 20.27 -12.21
C ALA A 1016 -4.03 20.49 -10.97
N ARG A 1017 -4.59 20.32 -9.77
CA ARG A 1017 -3.90 20.65 -8.51
C ARG A 1017 -3.20 19.48 -7.84
N GLY A 1018 -3.67 18.26 -8.05
CA GLY A 1018 -3.06 17.07 -7.45
C GLY A 1018 -3.12 17.05 -5.91
N TYR A 1019 -4.14 17.66 -5.30
CA TYR A 1019 -4.42 17.49 -3.86
C TYR A 1019 -5.93 17.48 -3.61
N SER A 1020 -6.32 16.97 -2.43
CA SER A 1020 -7.73 16.91 -2.02
C SER A 1020 -8.20 18.29 -1.59
N ASP A 1021 -9.18 18.84 -2.32
CA ASP A 1021 -9.79 20.11 -1.96
C ASP A 1021 -10.61 20.00 -0.67
N GLY A 1022 -10.60 21.07 0.12
CA GLY A 1022 -11.32 21.14 1.40
C GLY A 1022 -11.98 22.50 1.62
N ASN A 1023 -12.34 22.79 2.87
CA ASN A 1023 -12.97 24.07 3.22
C ASN A 1023 -12.10 25.29 2.86
N SER A 1024 -10.76 25.14 2.91
CA SER A 1024 -9.85 26.21 2.50
C SER A 1024 -9.91 26.55 1.01
N ASP A 1025 -10.40 25.64 0.17
CA ASP A 1025 -10.52 25.84 -1.27
C ASP A 1025 -11.90 26.37 -1.68
N ARG A 1026 -12.80 26.62 -0.71
CA ARG A 1026 -14.18 27.02 -1.00
C ARG A 1026 -14.24 28.29 -1.85
N ASN A 1027 -13.55 29.35 -1.43
CA ASN A 1027 -13.54 30.62 -2.17
C ASN A 1027 -12.87 30.47 -3.54
N THR A 1028 -11.80 29.67 -3.60
CA THR A 1028 -11.10 29.33 -4.85
C THR A 1028 -12.02 28.64 -5.86
N LEU A 1029 -12.80 27.65 -5.40
CA LEU A 1029 -13.77 26.93 -6.24
C LEU A 1029 -14.96 27.80 -6.64
N ASN A 1030 -15.44 28.66 -5.74
CA ASN A 1030 -16.48 29.64 -6.06
C ASN A 1030 -16.00 30.63 -7.12
N ASN A 1031 -14.77 31.15 -6.99
CA ASN A 1031 -14.19 32.05 -7.98
C ASN A 1031 -13.98 31.36 -9.34
N LEU A 1032 -13.47 30.12 -9.35
CA LEU A 1032 -13.34 29.34 -10.59
C LEU A 1032 -14.71 29.10 -11.26
N THR A 1033 -15.75 28.84 -10.47
CA THR A 1033 -17.13 28.68 -10.97
C THR A 1033 -17.65 29.98 -11.56
N ALA A 1034 -17.41 31.13 -10.90
CA ALA A 1034 -17.79 32.44 -11.41
C ALA A 1034 -17.04 32.79 -12.71
N LEU A 1035 -15.76 32.44 -12.84
CA LEU A 1035 -14.99 32.61 -14.08
C LEU A 1035 -15.54 31.72 -15.21
N PHE A 1036 -15.97 30.49 -14.88
CA PHE A 1036 -16.62 29.60 -15.83
C PHE A 1036 -17.95 30.17 -16.33
N GLU A 1037 -18.78 30.69 -15.42
CA GLU A 1037 -20.03 31.39 -15.76
C GLU A 1037 -19.78 32.65 -16.61
N GLN A 1038 -18.79 33.47 -16.26
CA GLN A 1038 -18.42 34.66 -17.05
C GLN A 1038 -17.97 34.33 -18.47
N SER A 1039 -17.43 33.13 -18.69
CA SER A 1039 -17.09 32.61 -20.02
C SER A 1039 -18.26 31.95 -20.75
N GLU A 1040 -19.49 32.11 -20.24
CA GLU A 1040 -20.70 31.45 -20.73
C GLU A 1040 -20.55 29.92 -20.77
N TYR A 1041 -19.89 29.36 -19.75
CA TYR A 1041 -19.60 27.94 -19.62
C TYR A 1041 -18.73 27.33 -20.74
N ASN A 1042 -17.79 28.10 -21.27
CA ASN A 1042 -16.78 27.60 -22.20
C ASN A 1042 -15.72 26.73 -21.51
N LEU A 1043 -15.57 25.48 -21.97
CA LEU A 1043 -14.70 24.48 -21.36
C LEU A 1043 -13.21 24.84 -21.44
N GLN A 1044 -12.75 25.43 -22.55
CA GLN A 1044 -11.35 25.84 -22.67
C GLN A 1044 -11.03 27.02 -21.76
N GLU A 1045 -11.93 28.01 -21.68
CA GLU A 1045 -11.75 29.14 -20.77
C GLU A 1045 -11.76 28.71 -19.31
N MET A 1046 -12.61 27.76 -18.90
CA MET A 1046 -12.57 27.16 -17.56
C MET A 1046 -11.23 26.52 -17.26
N MET A 1047 -10.70 25.71 -18.19
CA MET A 1047 -9.41 25.06 -18.01
C MET A 1047 -8.26 26.07 -17.89
N ILE A 1048 -8.30 27.16 -18.66
CA ILE A 1048 -7.32 28.25 -18.56
C ILE A 1048 -7.50 29.02 -17.24
N SER A 1049 -8.73 29.22 -16.77
CA SER A 1049 -9.06 30.02 -15.59
C SER A 1049 -8.49 29.45 -14.29
N VAL A 1050 -8.25 28.13 -14.22
CA VAL A 1050 -7.50 27.52 -13.10
C VAL A 1050 -6.13 28.17 -12.89
N THR A 1051 -5.50 28.66 -13.95
CA THR A 1051 -4.18 29.32 -13.88
C THR A 1051 -4.23 30.76 -13.36
N GLN A 1052 -5.44 31.30 -13.19
CA GLN A 1052 -5.68 32.69 -12.77
C GLN A 1052 -6.02 32.80 -11.27
N LEU A 1053 -6.17 31.67 -10.59
CA LEU A 1053 -6.41 31.59 -9.16
C LEU A 1053 -5.14 31.94 -8.37
N GLN A 1054 -5.28 32.51 -7.17
CA GLN A 1054 -4.16 32.73 -6.26
C GLN A 1054 -3.45 31.43 -5.92
N THR A 1055 -4.21 30.33 -5.75
CA THR A 1055 -3.66 28.99 -5.50
C THR A 1055 -2.74 28.52 -6.64
N PHE A 1056 -2.82 29.10 -7.84
CA PHE A 1056 -1.90 28.80 -8.92
C PHE A 1056 -0.47 29.26 -8.63
N THR A 1057 -0.30 30.52 -8.25
CA THR A 1057 1.03 31.15 -8.11
C THR A 1057 1.52 31.24 -6.66
N LEU A 1058 0.64 31.11 -5.68
CA LEU A 1058 0.96 31.22 -4.26
C LEU A 1058 0.76 29.89 -3.53
N ARG A 1059 1.53 29.69 -2.46
CA ARG A 1059 1.42 28.57 -1.53
C ARG A 1059 1.42 29.05 -0.08
N ARG A 1060 0.79 28.28 0.80
CA ARG A 1060 0.88 28.44 2.27
C ARG A 1060 1.78 27.37 2.88
N ASN A 1061 2.28 27.61 4.09
CA ASN A 1061 2.85 26.52 4.89
C ASN A 1061 1.79 25.43 5.08
N GLN A 1062 2.24 24.17 5.06
CA GLN A 1062 1.37 23.00 5.25
C GLN A 1062 0.71 23.02 6.62
#